data_AF-A0ABD3NU83-F1
#
_entry.id   AF-A0ABD3NU83-F1
#
_cell.length_a   1.000
_cell.length_b   1.000
_cell.length_c   1.000
_cell.angle_alpha   90.00
_cell.angle_beta   90.00
_cell.angle_gamma   90.00
#
_symmetry.space_group_name_H-M   'P 1'
#
loop_
_entity.id
_entity.type
_entity.pdbx_description
1 polymer ?
#
loop_
_entity_poly.entity_id
_entity_poly.type
_entity_poly.pdbx_seq_one_letter_code
_entity_poly.pdbx_strand_id
1 'polypeptide(L)'
;MARGATPSLDDGVGPSSSSTAAASAPRPPSVRSLAWDPTSTASLVICPLPPSSSSSSSSSSLGATKNAIDLDVFLTRRRRRASAAAAAAAADDDDDDGGNDDGSLESLRLIHAVSHLAEIFLLPQSSSSSSSGFRPTDLDGGFRDAYAGGGRRGLDGPAGSMTADAVRYLRLHHGRGRLGGGGGAGSSLGIDAPWVRTMLGDDQPEYYAFPGEFPPSDSDADADADDSPPEGPYDRPYWNLLLSLVVRGELAAAWTLLSHHSACRRAEEEAAEAEVEGIGGVGGSMMHGTISPEAEGFAALRAILLSAPIPGGLDDDGAHRDNDDVDEDEDGGGGISAAFGDSVGDDVDDVPLIDGVPPAADLLWEAFPRRAHRLRTLRCRRDLIRGRRGADDEGVVGGGRFGSSSSSSASPILPEMYQPRAAMSAFRIWQEAIRNVAFPGGVGGGSSSGGGGGGLSALFKRFPPLLQIVSIMVGSAPPSIAGTSASLEWSDALLMELLYSRPDIMPEDIAARARVAMSKRGVGVGGRNDTFEEIIVAIMSGNPGQVIEAMFSICGGSSGAALPATMTSLLCNLLVDAGCISPQKDWPSSNTTIQTEFLLLSAEAIVSSFSVQGQCNVGVRAAIDLLLPYSLPKRAELSPAGKNSATSGDIVYEPQIAAMIAQVLSHRLPATDAEARDLLQLCEGAVRLGSIPIADACESLAFSRASHYKSNGIYPREVYWLLRGMEVQSSWLPSDRRRRLGFASRRHFDSLCERSANALISTLSIAAIANLSNAGVTETQEKEMSKVLKVAADVLEGILQDDIMAQVLKGHVEANLLKYSVDIALADAKGETVQVATDIIHCLEERCLSEDYGGVVSTLADPQAYQDFLHIAFAILVKEDDVSKGLPMEFAKCAFTVHGMHILMARLTQVLAWEGVICVSDESPKQLSDARKEYFRAMRLAFCKGLMRTISNEQPASMKFVTKKKEGGEMSLEEEMELMLSPCI
;
A
#
# COMPACT_ATOMS: atom_id res chain seq x y z
N MET A 1 34.42 -25.86 -34.18
CA MET A 1 35.27 -25.01 -35.04
C MET A 1 35.72 -23.82 -34.22
N ALA A 2 37.04 -23.56 -34.17
CA ALA A 2 37.80 -22.51 -33.45
C ALA A 2 37.58 -22.39 -31.92
N ARG A 3 38.35 -23.01 -31.01
CA ARG A 3 39.75 -22.82 -30.52
C ARG A 3 40.08 -21.45 -29.89
N GLY A 4 40.11 -21.41 -28.55
CA GLY A 4 41.35 -21.43 -27.74
C GLY A 4 41.87 -20.10 -27.16
N ALA A 5 42.10 -20.07 -25.84
CA ALA A 5 43.33 -19.57 -25.19
C ALA A 5 43.28 -19.72 -23.65
N THR A 6 44.30 -20.36 -23.08
CA THR A 6 44.71 -20.34 -21.67
C THR A 6 46.18 -19.91 -21.63
N PRO A 7 46.63 -19.19 -20.59
CA PRO A 7 47.99 -19.35 -20.05
C PRO A 7 47.95 -19.54 -18.51
N SER A 8 48.52 -20.59 -17.93
CA SER A 8 49.94 -20.92 -17.67
C SER A 8 50.44 -20.40 -16.31
N LEU A 9 50.69 -21.37 -15.42
CA LEU A 9 51.46 -21.29 -14.18
C LEU A 9 52.95 -21.15 -14.49
N ASP A 10 53.69 -20.41 -13.66
CA ASP A 10 55.13 -20.57 -13.52
C ASP A 10 55.56 -20.31 -12.06
N ASP A 11 56.51 -21.12 -11.61
CA ASP A 11 57.03 -21.27 -10.25
C ASP A 11 58.08 -20.21 -9.87
N GLY A 12 58.22 -19.92 -8.57
CA GLY A 12 59.33 -19.11 -8.04
C GLY A 12 59.46 -19.14 -6.52
N VAL A 13 60.38 -19.97 -6.01
CA VAL A 13 60.77 -20.16 -4.61
C VAL A 13 61.77 -19.10 -4.14
N GLY A 14 61.65 -18.60 -2.90
CA GLY A 14 62.80 -18.18 -2.06
C GLY A 14 62.64 -16.89 -1.23
N PRO A 15 63.33 -16.75 -0.08
CA PRO A 15 62.65 -16.44 1.19
C PRO A 15 63.13 -15.18 1.95
N SER A 16 62.50 -14.96 3.12
CA SER A 16 62.94 -14.20 4.31
C SER A 16 62.53 -12.72 4.46
N SER A 17 61.70 -12.43 5.47
CA SER A 17 62.12 -11.81 6.74
C SER A 17 60.97 -11.06 7.43
N SER A 18 60.98 -11.17 8.75
CA SER A 18 60.08 -10.61 9.76
C SER A 18 59.97 -9.08 9.74
N SER A 19 58.77 -8.52 9.96
CA SER A 19 58.60 -7.48 10.97
C SER A 19 57.13 -7.34 11.42
N THR A 20 56.98 -7.29 12.74
CA THR A 20 55.79 -6.96 13.51
C THR A 20 55.44 -5.47 13.39
N ALA A 21 54.19 -5.15 13.04
CA ALA A 21 53.58 -3.87 13.37
C ALA A 21 52.07 -4.04 13.57
N ALA A 22 51.63 -3.87 14.81
CA ALA A 22 50.23 -3.80 15.20
C ALA A 22 49.60 -2.54 14.61
N ALA A 23 48.60 -2.71 13.76
CA ALA A 23 47.72 -1.62 13.31
C ALA A 23 46.36 -1.77 13.99
N SER A 24 46.00 -0.74 14.74
CA SER A 24 44.75 -0.54 15.46
C SER A 24 43.53 -0.69 14.55
N ALA A 25 42.61 -1.57 14.93
CA ALA A 25 41.28 -1.63 14.35
C ALA A 25 40.49 -0.35 14.70
N PRO A 26 39.81 0.28 13.73
CA PRO A 26 38.92 1.41 14.00
C PRO A 26 37.70 0.93 14.79
N ARG A 27 37.35 1.66 15.86
CA ARG A 27 36.12 1.47 16.62
C ARG A 27 34.90 1.69 15.70
N PRO A 28 33.85 0.85 15.77
CA PRO A 28 32.59 1.16 15.11
C PRO A 28 31.94 2.39 15.77
N PRO A 29 31.27 3.27 15.01
CA PRO A 29 30.54 4.40 15.58
C PRO A 29 29.40 3.89 16.47
N SER A 30 29.28 4.49 17.66
CA SER A 30 28.19 4.21 18.59
C SER A 30 26.88 4.73 17.99
N VAL A 31 26.10 3.84 17.39
CA VAL A 31 24.69 4.12 17.09
C VAL A 31 23.97 4.17 18.43
N ARG A 32 23.53 5.37 18.82
CA ARG A 32 22.62 5.54 19.96
C ARG A 32 21.30 4.87 19.58
N SER A 33 20.91 3.87 20.37
CA SER A 33 19.58 3.27 20.33
C SER A 33 18.53 4.35 20.62
N LEU A 34 17.76 4.72 19.60
CA LEU A 34 16.43 5.29 19.80
C LEU A 34 15.58 4.23 20.50
N ALA A 35 15.29 4.45 21.78
CA ALA A 35 14.34 3.65 22.53
C ALA A 35 12.95 3.98 21.98
N TRP A 36 12.37 3.07 21.21
CA TRP A 36 10.97 3.13 20.80
C TRP A 36 10.10 2.39 21.83
N ASP A 37 9.09 3.08 22.33
CA ASP A 37 8.10 2.61 23.31
C ASP A 37 7.14 1.58 22.68
N PRO A 38 6.98 0.36 23.22
CA PRO A 38 6.24 -0.73 22.57
C PRO A 38 4.72 -0.73 22.81
N THR A 39 4.05 0.40 23.09
CA THR A 39 2.63 0.38 23.49
C THR A 39 1.61 1.14 22.62
N SER A 40 1.97 1.76 21.49
CA SER A 40 0.96 2.37 20.60
C SER A 40 0.43 1.40 19.53
N THR A 41 -0.50 0.52 19.93
CA THR A 41 -1.32 -0.27 19.01
C THR A 41 -2.24 0.65 18.18
N ALA A 42 -1.84 0.97 16.95
CA ALA A 42 -2.77 1.33 15.87
C ALA A 42 -3.03 0.07 15.03
N SER A 43 -4.04 -0.71 15.45
CA SER A 43 -4.47 -1.92 14.76
C SER A 43 -5.13 -1.54 13.43
N LEU A 44 -4.44 -1.78 12.30
CA LEU A 44 -5.05 -1.77 10.96
C LEU A 44 -5.62 -3.17 10.68
N VAL A 45 -6.77 -3.47 11.29
CA VAL A 45 -7.61 -4.62 10.96
C VAL A 45 -8.91 -4.09 10.35
N ILE A 46 -9.15 -4.31 9.05
CA ILE A 46 -10.52 -4.32 8.49
C ILE A 46 -10.61 -5.40 7.41
N CYS A 47 -11.08 -6.59 7.82
CA CYS A 47 -11.95 -7.45 7.02
C CYS A 47 -13.22 -7.66 7.85
N PRO A 48 -14.45 -7.44 7.33
CA PRO A 48 -15.65 -7.81 8.06
C PRO A 48 -15.85 -9.33 7.99
N LEU A 49 -15.89 -9.98 9.15
CA LEU A 49 -16.49 -11.31 9.31
C LEU A 49 -18.00 -11.20 9.09
N PRO A 50 -18.65 -12.08 8.32
CA PRO A 50 -20.10 -12.17 8.30
C PRO A 50 -20.60 -12.90 9.58
N PRO A 51 -21.82 -12.60 10.07
CA PRO A 51 -22.33 -13.17 11.30
C PRO A 51 -22.64 -14.67 11.13
N SER A 52 -22.27 -15.44 12.15
CA SER A 52 -22.65 -16.84 12.30
C SER A 52 -24.16 -16.95 12.55
N SER A 53 -24.85 -17.67 11.67
CA SER A 53 -26.16 -18.26 12.00
C SER A 53 -26.19 -19.70 11.55
N SER A 54 -26.49 -20.57 12.51
CA SER A 54 -26.73 -22.00 12.35
C SER A 54 -28.16 -22.24 11.85
N SER A 55 -28.34 -22.87 10.69
CA SER A 55 -29.28 -23.98 10.47
C SER A 55 -29.40 -24.37 8.98
N SER A 56 -29.06 -25.63 8.71
CA SER A 56 -29.59 -26.58 7.70
C SER A 56 -30.23 -26.12 6.38
N SER A 57 -29.66 -26.70 5.31
CA SER A 57 -30.30 -27.35 4.15
C SER A 57 -30.51 -26.61 2.81
N SER A 58 -30.03 -27.31 1.76
CA SER A 58 -30.41 -27.34 0.33
C SER A 58 -30.08 -26.17 -0.61
N SER A 59 -29.07 -26.45 -1.45
CA SER A 59 -29.01 -26.30 -2.93
C SER A 59 -29.26 -24.96 -3.63
N SER A 60 -28.26 -24.65 -4.49
CA SER A 60 -28.31 -24.07 -5.85
C SER A 60 -27.86 -22.61 -6.07
N SER A 61 -27.10 -22.47 -7.17
CA SER A 61 -26.61 -21.29 -7.91
C SER A 61 -25.71 -20.27 -7.18
N LEU A 62 -24.40 -20.44 -7.35
CA LEU A 62 -23.40 -19.38 -7.13
C LEU A 62 -23.17 -18.64 -8.45
N GLY A 63 -23.77 -17.46 -8.56
CA GLY A 63 -23.40 -16.44 -9.54
C GLY A 63 -22.05 -15.82 -9.17
N ALA A 64 -21.19 -15.65 -10.16
CA ALA A 64 -19.89 -14.99 -10.02
C ALA A 64 -20.09 -13.50 -9.69
N THR A 65 -19.84 -13.12 -8.44
CA THR A 65 -19.72 -11.71 -8.03
C THR A 65 -18.35 -11.19 -8.49
N LYS A 66 -18.35 -10.30 -9.49
CA LYS A 66 -17.20 -9.45 -9.82
C LYS A 66 -16.93 -8.53 -8.62
N ASN A 67 -15.81 -8.73 -7.94
CA ASN A 67 -15.28 -7.76 -6.99
C ASN A 67 -14.74 -6.56 -7.77
N ALA A 68 -15.61 -5.61 -8.10
CA ALA A 68 -15.18 -4.29 -8.54
C ALA A 68 -14.68 -3.55 -7.30
N ILE A 69 -13.36 -3.39 -7.20
CA ILE A 69 -12.74 -2.52 -6.21
C ILE A 69 -13.20 -1.09 -6.55
N ASP A 70 -13.83 -0.41 -5.58
CA ASP A 70 -14.25 0.98 -5.72
C ASP A 70 -13.01 1.88 -5.76
N LEU A 71 -12.54 2.12 -6.99
CA LEU A 71 -11.30 2.85 -7.31
C LEU A 71 -11.33 4.27 -6.74
N ASP A 72 -12.50 4.90 -6.67
CA ASP A 72 -12.68 6.26 -6.13
C ASP A 72 -12.40 6.31 -4.63
N VAL A 73 -12.85 5.31 -3.87
CA VAL A 73 -12.58 5.22 -2.43
C VAL A 73 -11.10 4.93 -2.16
N PHE A 74 -10.47 4.11 -3.00
CA PHE A 74 -9.05 3.77 -2.89
C PHE A 74 -8.15 4.98 -3.22
N LEU A 75 -8.40 5.67 -4.33
CA LEU A 75 -7.65 6.86 -4.75
C LEU A 75 -7.87 8.04 -3.80
N THR A 76 -9.10 8.27 -3.32
CA THR A 76 -9.41 9.36 -2.38
C THR A 76 -8.74 9.14 -1.00
N ARG A 77 -8.72 7.90 -0.50
CA ARG A 77 -8.00 7.57 0.75
C ARG A 77 -6.48 7.67 0.59
N ARG A 78 -5.94 7.30 -0.58
CA ARG A 78 -4.51 7.45 -0.90
C ARG A 78 -4.11 8.92 -1.05
N ARG A 79 -4.96 9.76 -1.66
CA ARG A 79 -4.77 11.22 -1.78
C ARG A 79 -4.69 11.92 -0.43
N ARG A 80 -5.62 11.60 0.50
CA ARG A 80 -5.60 12.13 1.88
C ARG A 80 -4.39 11.67 2.70
N ARG A 81 -3.94 10.43 2.50
CA ARG A 81 -2.76 9.90 3.21
C ARG A 81 -1.45 10.42 2.64
N ALA A 82 -1.35 10.61 1.32
CA ALA A 82 -0.18 11.22 0.69
C ALA A 82 -0.04 12.71 1.07
N SER A 83 -1.15 13.46 1.15
CA SER A 83 -1.09 14.86 1.62
C SER A 83 -0.77 14.95 3.13
N ALA A 84 -1.31 14.05 3.95
CA ALA A 84 -1.01 14.01 5.39
C ALA A 84 0.43 13.54 5.67
N ALA A 85 0.96 12.58 4.91
CA ALA A 85 2.35 12.14 5.03
C ALA A 85 3.35 13.19 4.55
N ALA A 86 3.03 13.93 3.47
CA ALA A 86 3.84 15.06 3.02
C ALA A 86 3.83 16.22 4.03
N ALA A 87 2.67 16.49 4.66
CA ALA A 87 2.57 17.50 5.72
C ALA A 87 3.27 17.08 7.01
N ALA A 88 3.28 15.78 7.35
CA ALA A 88 3.99 15.26 8.52
C ALA A 88 5.52 15.22 8.30
N ALA A 89 5.98 14.86 7.10
CA ALA A 89 7.40 14.93 6.75
C ALA A 89 7.93 16.38 6.76
N ALA A 90 7.10 17.35 6.37
CA ALA A 90 7.45 18.78 6.42
C ALA A 90 7.44 19.38 7.85
N ALA A 91 7.00 18.63 8.87
CA ALA A 91 6.86 19.14 10.24
C ALA A 91 7.91 18.58 11.23
N ASP A 92 8.72 17.60 10.83
CA ASP A 92 9.66 16.88 11.72
C ASP A 92 11.16 17.11 11.39
N ASP A 93 11.50 17.89 10.34
CA ASP A 93 12.88 18.10 9.85
C ASP A 93 13.38 19.55 10.05
N ASP A 94 13.55 19.98 11.30
CA ASP A 94 14.23 21.23 11.67
C ASP A 94 15.77 21.09 11.79
N ASP A 95 16.35 19.91 11.46
CA ASP A 95 17.79 19.63 11.58
C ASP A 95 18.53 19.66 10.22
N ASP A 96 18.83 20.89 9.76
CA ASP A 96 19.98 21.39 8.97
C ASP A 96 20.94 20.39 8.27
N ASP A 97 20.46 19.59 7.30
CA ASP A 97 21.32 18.91 6.31
C ASP A 97 20.78 19.17 4.88
N GLY A 98 20.83 20.45 4.46
CA GLY A 98 20.20 21.03 3.27
C GLY A 98 20.77 20.57 1.91
N GLY A 99 20.74 19.27 1.61
CA GLY A 99 21.40 18.72 0.43
C GLY A 99 20.56 18.06 -0.65
N ASN A 100 19.33 17.57 -0.38
CA ASN A 100 18.67 16.67 -1.35
C ASN A 100 17.13 16.59 -1.34
N ASP A 101 16.42 17.26 -0.44
CA ASP A 101 14.97 17.06 -0.27
C ASP A 101 14.11 17.68 -1.38
N ASP A 102 14.63 18.71 -2.06
CA ASP A 102 13.96 19.34 -3.19
C ASP A 102 13.64 18.34 -4.31
N GLY A 103 14.54 17.38 -4.57
CA GLY A 103 14.33 16.36 -5.59
C GLY A 103 13.18 15.39 -5.24
N SER A 104 12.97 15.11 -3.96
CA SER A 104 11.90 14.23 -3.49
C SER A 104 10.53 14.91 -3.57
N LEU A 105 10.45 16.19 -3.16
CA LEU A 105 9.22 16.99 -3.27
C LEU A 105 8.86 17.28 -4.73
N GLU A 106 9.83 17.59 -5.58
CA GLU A 106 9.62 17.76 -7.01
C GLU A 106 9.09 16.46 -7.64
N SER A 107 9.66 15.32 -7.27
CA SER A 107 9.17 14.01 -7.70
C SER A 107 7.72 13.79 -7.26
N LEU A 108 7.36 14.08 -6.01
CA LEU A 108 5.97 13.96 -5.49
C LEU A 108 4.98 14.89 -6.22
N ARG A 109 5.38 16.14 -6.49
CA ARG A 109 4.59 17.11 -7.27
C ARG A 109 4.37 16.59 -8.68
N LEU A 110 5.40 16.02 -9.30
CA LEU A 110 5.34 15.36 -10.60
C LEU A 110 4.37 14.16 -10.59
N ILE A 111 4.40 13.31 -9.57
CA ILE A 111 3.44 12.19 -9.41
C ILE A 111 2.02 12.70 -9.40
N HIS A 112 1.75 13.69 -8.56
CA HIS A 112 0.43 14.24 -8.37
C HIS A 112 -0.08 14.85 -9.68
N ALA A 113 0.79 15.58 -10.40
CA ALA A 113 0.48 16.18 -11.68
C ALA A 113 0.17 15.15 -12.77
N VAL A 114 1.03 14.14 -12.92
CA VAL A 114 0.85 13.06 -13.91
C VAL A 114 -0.41 12.24 -13.62
N SER A 115 -0.67 11.92 -12.35
CA SER A 115 -1.87 11.17 -11.97
C SER A 115 -3.14 11.93 -12.30
N HIS A 116 -3.18 13.24 -12.01
CA HIS A 116 -4.31 14.10 -12.31
C HIS A 116 -4.53 14.25 -13.83
N LEU A 117 -3.46 14.43 -14.62
CA LEU A 117 -3.57 14.45 -16.08
C LEU A 117 -4.02 13.12 -16.68
N ALA A 118 -3.52 12.00 -16.14
CA ALA A 118 -3.90 10.67 -16.60
C ALA A 118 -5.39 10.41 -16.36
N GLU A 119 -5.92 10.88 -15.23
CA GLU A 119 -7.36 10.85 -14.94
C GLU A 119 -8.18 11.66 -15.96
N ILE A 120 -7.70 12.83 -16.36
CA ILE A 120 -8.39 13.71 -17.31
C ILE A 120 -8.36 13.16 -18.74
N PHE A 121 -7.18 12.70 -19.21
CA PHE A 121 -6.94 12.46 -20.64
C PHE A 121 -6.79 10.98 -21.02
N LEU A 122 -6.44 10.09 -20.09
CA LEU A 122 -6.17 8.68 -20.40
C LEU A 122 -7.28 7.76 -19.92
N LEU A 123 -7.85 8.00 -18.74
CA LEU A 123 -8.84 7.10 -18.16
C LEU A 123 -10.23 7.37 -18.77
N PRO A 124 -11.00 6.31 -19.13
CA PRO A 124 -12.38 6.49 -19.55
C PRO A 124 -13.18 7.07 -18.39
N GLN A 125 -13.90 8.17 -18.64
CA GLN A 125 -14.78 8.77 -17.63
C GLN A 125 -15.78 7.70 -17.15
N SER A 126 -15.76 7.43 -15.84
CA SER A 126 -16.47 6.33 -15.17
C SER A 126 -18.00 6.38 -15.32
N SER A 127 -18.53 7.47 -15.88
CA SER A 127 -19.95 7.79 -16.03
C SER A 127 -20.69 7.12 -17.20
N SER A 128 -19.99 6.47 -18.15
CA SER A 128 -20.64 5.89 -19.34
C SER A 128 -21.14 4.45 -19.17
N SER A 129 -20.84 3.79 -18.05
CA SER A 129 -21.11 2.35 -17.86
C SER A 129 -22.56 2.01 -17.43
N SER A 130 -23.43 2.99 -17.18
CA SER A 130 -24.75 2.75 -16.58
C SER A 130 -25.93 2.62 -17.55
N SER A 131 -25.77 2.77 -18.88
CA SER A 131 -26.93 2.83 -19.80
C SER A 131 -26.94 1.87 -21.00
N SER A 132 -25.91 1.06 -21.26
CA SER A 132 -25.90 0.16 -22.44
C SER A 132 -26.55 -1.22 -22.21
N GLY A 133 -27.64 -1.28 -21.43
CA GLY A 133 -28.47 -2.48 -21.27
C GLY A 133 -29.43 -2.74 -22.44
N PHE A 134 -29.50 -1.85 -23.43
CA PHE A 134 -30.35 -2.03 -24.61
C PHE A 134 -29.57 -2.82 -25.68
N ARG A 135 -29.68 -4.15 -25.65
CA ARG A 135 -29.36 -4.98 -26.81
C ARG A 135 -30.33 -4.62 -27.94
N PRO A 136 -29.88 -4.20 -29.13
CA PRO A 136 -30.72 -4.22 -30.31
C PRO A 136 -30.98 -5.69 -30.63
N THR A 137 -32.15 -6.19 -30.27
CA THR A 137 -32.63 -7.46 -30.81
C THR A 137 -32.95 -7.27 -32.28
N ASP A 138 -32.17 -7.97 -33.11
CA ASP A 138 -32.60 -8.66 -34.33
C ASP A 138 -33.59 -7.94 -35.24
N LEU A 139 -33.07 -7.26 -36.26
CA LEU A 139 -33.66 -7.30 -37.60
C LEU A 139 -32.54 -7.32 -38.66
N ASP A 140 -32.18 -8.55 -39.02
CA ASP A 140 -32.00 -9.10 -40.36
C ASP A 140 -31.34 -8.23 -41.46
N GLY A 141 -30.22 -8.71 -42.00
CA GLY A 141 -29.83 -8.46 -43.38
C GLY A 141 -28.45 -7.83 -43.64
N GLY A 142 -27.44 -8.69 -43.83
CA GLY A 142 -26.52 -8.51 -44.97
C GLY A 142 -25.13 -7.91 -44.73
N PHE A 143 -24.13 -8.81 -44.85
CA PHE A 143 -22.97 -8.65 -45.74
C PHE A 143 -21.80 -7.71 -45.34
N ARG A 144 -20.73 -8.39 -44.89
CA ARG A 144 -19.30 -8.27 -45.29
C ARG A 144 -18.46 -7.03 -44.93
N ASP A 145 -17.26 -7.39 -44.45
CA ASP A 145 -15.97 -6.69 -44.51
C ASP A 145 -15.77 -5.45 -43.63
N ALA A 146 -15.26 -5.67 -42.42
CA ALA A 146 -14.47 -4.69 -41.65
C ALA A 146 -13.48 -5.39 -40.68
N TYR A 147 -12.55 -6.19 -41.22
CA TYR A 147 -11.31 -6.53 -40.52
C TYR A 147 -10.25 -5.51 -40.92
N ALA A 148 -10.08 -4.44 -40.13
CA ALA A 148 -8.94 -3.51 -40.02
C ALA A 148 -9.45 -2.13 -39.60
N GLY A 149 -9.68 -1.96 -38.30
CA GLY A 149 -10.08 -0.68 -37.74
C GLY A 149 -10.31 -0.88 -36.26
N GLY A 150 -9.21 -0.84 -35.48
CA GLY A 150 -9.29 -0.72 -34.03
C GLY A 150 -9.93 0.62 -33.71
N GLY A 151 -11.26 0.67 -33.73
CA GLY A 151 -12.04 1.81 -33.32
C GLY A 151 -11.75 2.05 -31.85
N ARG A 152 -10.93 3.07 -31.57
CA ARG A 152 -10.79 3.66 -30.24
C ARG A 152 -12.22 3.85 -29.72
N ARG A 153 -12.58 3.16 -28.64
CA ARG A 153 -13.77 3.54 -27.87
C ARG A 153 -13.49 4.98 -27.43
N GLY A 154 -14.17 5.92 -28.09
CA GLY A 154 -13.97 7.34 -27.86
C GLY A 154 -14.13 7.62 -26.37
N LEU A 155 -13.24 8.46 -25.85
CA LEU A 155 -13.42 9.13 -24.57
C LEU A 155 -14.61 10.10 -24.71
N ASP A 156 -15.81 9.57 -25.00
CA ASP A 156 -17.03 10.32 -25.31
C ASP A 156 -17.69 10.84 -24.03
N GLY A 157 -16.89 11.41 -23.13
CA GLY A 157 -17.37 12.30 -22.08
C GLY A 157 -17.85 13.62 -22.72
N PRO A 158 -18.77 14.36 -22.09
CA PRO A 158 -19.14 15.68 -22.58
C PRO A 158 -17.91 16.59 -22.57
N ALA A 159 -17.49 17.06 -23.75
CA ALA A 159 -16.27 17.86 -23.97
C ALA A 159 -16.07 19.03 -22.98
N GLY A 160 -17.16 19.61 -22.46
CA GLY A 160 -17.11 20.68 -21.46
C GLY A 160 -16.44 20.29 -20.14
N SER A 161 -16.59 19.03 -19.70
CA SER A 161 -15.95 18.56 -18.47
C SER A 161 -14.44 18.47 -18.60
N MET A 162 -13.95 17.99 -19.73
CA MET A 162 -12.52 17.87 -19.97
C MET A 162 -11.86 19.26 -19.99
N THR A 163 -12.52 20.28 -20.54
CA THR A 163 -12.05 21.67 -20.43
C THR A 163 -11.98 22.13 -18.99
N ALA A 164 -13.05 21.95 -18.22
CA ALA A 164 -13.08 22.38 -16.83
C ALA A 164 -11.98 21.72 -16.00
N ASP A 165 -11.76 20.42 -16.19
CA ASP A 165 -10.76 19.66 -15.45
C ASP A 165 -9.33 20.00 -15.91
N ALA A 166 -9.10 20.24 -17.20
CA ALA A 166 -7.83 20.71 -17.72
C ALA A 166 -7.47 22.12 -17.19
N VAL A 167 -8.45 23.02 -17.13
CA VAL A 167 -8.27 24.36 -16.55
C VAL A 167 -7.92 24.29 -15.07
N ARG A 168 -8.63 23.46 -14.29
CA ARG A 168 -8.30 23.21 -12.87
C ARG A 168 -6.92 22.62 -12.68
N TYR A 169 -6.53 21.67 -13.54
CA TYR A 169 -5.20 21.11 -13.52
C TYR A 169 -4.13 22.20 -13.70
N LEU A 170 -4.29 23.05 -14.72
CA LEU A 170 -3.34 24.13 -15.00
C LEU A 170 -3.26 25.13 -13.83
N ARG A 171 -4.40 25.51 -13.25
CA ARG A 171 -4.42 26.37 -12.05
C ARG A 171 -3.70 25.74 -10.87
N LEU A 172 -4.04 24.49 -10.55
CA LEU A 172 -3.53 23.79 -9.38
C LEU A 172 -2.03 23.50 -9.46
N HIS A 173 -1.54 23.10 -10.63
CA HIS A 173 -0.17 22.60 -10.81
C HIS A 173 0.80 23.62 -11.40
N HIS A 174 0.31 24.57 -12.19
CA HIS A 174 1.15 25.57 -12.84
C HIS A 174 0.91 27.00 -12.33
N GLY A 175 -0.26 27.29 -11.73
CA GLY A 175 -0.53 28.60 -11.13
C GLY A 175 0.27 28.90 -9.86
N ARG A 176 0.79 27.88 -9.16
CA ARG A 176 1.37 28.04 -7.82
C ARG A 176 2.88 28.32 -7.81
N GLY A 177 3.58 28.14 -8.93
CA GLY A 177 5.05 28.06 -8.97
C GLY A 177 5.83 29.39 -8.87
N ARG A 178 5.16 30.55 -8.91
CA ARG A 178 5.85 31.85 -9.06
C ARG A 178 5.68 32.85 -7.90
N LEU A 179 4.89 32.51 -6.87
CA LEU A 179 4.56 33.44 -5.77
C LEU A 179 4.81 32.85 -4.38
N GLY A 180 5.63 31.79 -4.26
CA GLY A 180 5.95 31.17 -2.97
C GLY A 180 6.16 29.66 -3.08
N GLY A 181 7.43 29.27 -3.18
CA GLY A 181 7.93 27.90 -3.10
C GLY A 181 7.86 27.25 -1.71
N GLY A 182 7.31 27.90 -0.68
CA GLY A 182 7.03 27.29 0.63
C GLY A 182 5.82 26.35 0.61
N GLY A 183 6.02 25.06 0.86
CA GLY A 183 5.06 23.94 0.73
C GLY A 183 3.79 23.94 1.61
N GLY A 184 3.26 25.09 2.00
CA GLY A 184 2.00 25.22 2.74
C GLY A 184 0.78 25.00 1.84
N ALA A 185 0.23 23.78 1.86
CA ALA A 185 -1.01 23.43 1.20
C ALA A 185 -2.22 24.15 1.85
N GLY A 186 -2.44 25.43 1.55
CA GLY A 186 -3.70 26.09 1.94
C GLY A 186 -3.81 27.60 1.77
N SER A 187 -2.76 28.34 1.41
CA SER A 187 -2.89 29.80 1.29
C SER A 187 -3.24 30.23 -0.13
N SER A 188 -4.35 30.94 -0.28
CA SER A 188 -4.79 31.78 -1.41
C SER A 188 -3.77 32.91 -1.66
N LEU A 189 -2.57 32.53 -2.09
CA LEU A 189 -1.34 33.32 -2.17
C LEU A 189 -1.33 34.49 -3.17
N GLY A 190 -2.49 34.96 -3.63
CA GLY A 190 -2.61 36.14 -4.48
C GLY A 190 -2.89 37.44 -3.70
N ILE A 191 -3.84 37.43 -2.76
CA ILE A 191 -4.31 38.66 -2.06
C ILE A 191 -3.77 38.75 -0.63
N ASP A 192 -3.54 37.59 0.00
CA ASP A 192 -3.10 37.52 1.40
C ASP A 192 -1.60 37.74 1.60
N ALA A 193 -0.83 37.86 0.52
CA ALA A 193 0.59 38.13 0.60
C ALA A 193 0.87 39.45 1.35
N PRO A 194 1.85 39.50 2.27
CA PRO A 194 2.11 40.69 3.08
C PRO A 194 2.36 41.96 2.27
N TRP A 195 3.06 41.84 1.14
CA TRP A 195 3.30 42.96 0.23
C TRP A 195 2.02 43.43 -0.47
N VAL A 196 1.08 42.54 -0.76
CA VAL A 196 -0.22 42.87 -1.34
C VAL A 196 -1.07 43.63 -0.34
N ARG A 197 -1.11 43.18 0.93
CA ARG A 197 -1.79 43.93 2.01
C ARG A 197 -1.21 45.32 2.19
N THR A 198 0.11 45.45 2.08
CA THR A 198 0.81 46.74 2.16
C THR A 198 0.43 47.64 0.98
N MET A 199 0.45 47.11 -0.24
CA MET A 199 0.02 47.80 -1.46
C MET A 199 -1.45 48.23 -1.39
N LEU A 200 -2.35 47.35 -0.94
CA LEU A 200 -3.79 47.60 -0.82
C LEU A 200 -4.13 48.61 0.30
N GLY A 201 -3.23 48.78 1.27
CA GLY A 201 -3.34 49.79 2.32
C GLY A 201 -3.00 51.21 1.86
N ASP A 202 -2.44 51.38 0.66
CA ASP A 202 -2.16 52.70 0.08
C ASP A 202 -3.48 53.40 -0.32
N ASP A 203 -3.45 54.74 -0.32
CA ASP A 203 -4.55 55.55 -0.84
C ASP A 203 -4.74 55.30 -2.35
N GLN A 204 -3.64 55.01 -3.06
CA GLN A 204 -3.61 54.78 -4.50
C GLN A 204 -2.87 53.50 -4.87
N PRO A 205 -3.43 52.31 -4.59
CA PRO A 205 -2.76 51.02 -4.83
C PRO A 205 -2.36 50.84 -6.31
N GLU A 206 -3.11 51.40 -7.25
CA GLU A 206 -2.84 51.31 -8.69
C GLU A 206 -1.54 52.02 -9.14
N TYR A 207 -1.02 52.93 -8.32
CA TYR A 207 0.23 53.66 -8.54
C TYR A 207 1.34 53.26 -7.57
N TYR A 208 1.08 52.28 -6.69
CA TYR A 208 2.07 51.78 -5.74
C TYR A 208 3.35 51.40 -6.50
N ALA A 209 4.46 52.04 -6.10
CA ALA A 209 5.78 51.66 -6.51
C ALA A 209 6.39 50.93 -5.32
N PHE A 210 7.05 49.81 -5.55
CA PHE A 210 7.90 49.26 -4.50
C PHE A 210 8.89 50.35 -4.06
N PRO A 211 9.02 50.65 -2.75
CA PRO A 211 10.02 51.58 -2.26
C PRO A 211 11.38 51.14 -2.82
N GLY A 212 11.99 51.97 -3.67
CA GLY A 212 13.00 51.58 -4.67
C GLY A 212 14.36 51.11 -4.15
N GLU A 213 14.45 50.63 -2.91
CA GLU A 213 15.65 50.06 -2.32
C GLU A 213 15.23 48.88 -1.42
N PHE A 214 14.91 47.74 -2.02
CA PHE A 214 15.40 46.52 -1.37
C PHE A 214 16.92 46.68 -1.39
N PRO A 215 17.60 46.72 -0.23
CA PRO A 215 19.05 46.85 -0.22
C PRO A 215 19.61 45.76 -1.16
N PRO A 216 20.52 46.11 -2.09
CA PRO A 216 21.14 45.10 -2.95
C PRO A 216 21.63 43.97 -2.05
N SER A 217 21.25 42.75 -2.40
CA SER A 217 21.35 41.51 -1.62
C SER A 217 22.81 41.06 -1.41
N ASP A 218 23.66 41.96 -0.93
CA ASP A 218 25.08 41.74 -0.67
C ASP A 218 25.34 41.27 0.78
N SER A 219 24.30 41.04 1.59
CA SER A 219 24.41 40.47 2.93
C SER A 219 23.74 39.09 3.03
N ASP A 220 24.57 38.05 2.94
CA ASP A 220 24.42 36.71 3.53
C ASP A 220 23.06 35.97 3.35
N ALA A 221 22.92 35.45 2.13
CA ALA A 221 22.61 34.06 1.75
C ALA A 221 21.27 33.35 2.06
N ASP A 222 20.50 33.63 3.12
CA ASP A 222 19.35 32.74 3.45
C ASP A 222 18.01 33.45 3.74
N ALA A 223 17.90 34.76 3.43
CA ALA A 223 16.60 35.44 3.52
C ALA A 223 15.77 35.12 2.27
N ASP A 224 14.81 34.20 2.45
CA ASP A 224 13.76 33.76 1.51
C ASP A 224 13.53 34.70 0.32
N ALA A 225 14.14 34.40 -0.82
CA ALA A 225 14.02 35.15 -2.08
C ALA A 225 12.60 35.11 -2.69
N ASP A 226 11.60 34.65 -1.93
CA ASP A 226 10.32 34.14 -2.41
C ASP A 226 9.16 35.16 -2.35
N ASP A 227 9.41 36.35 -1.78
CA ASP A 227 8.39 37.41 -1.57
C ASP A 227 8.41 38.52 -2.65
N SER A 228 9.09 38.30 -3.78
CA SER A 228 9.17 39.30 -4.84
C SER A 228 7.82 39.49 -5.56
N PRO A 229 7.41 40.74 -5.89
CA PRO A 229 6.19 40.98 -6.64
C PRO A 229 6.25 40.30 -8.03
N PRO A 230 5.09 39.91 -8.60
CA PRO A 230 5.05 39.25 -9.89
C PRO A 230 5.64 40.17 -10.97
N GLU A 231 6.69 39.70 -11.63
CA GLU A 231 7.20 40.35 -12.83
C GLU A 231 6.14 40.28 -13.93
N GLY A 232 5.90 41.38 -14.61
CA GLY A 232 4.94 41.45 -15.69
C GLY A 232 5.21 42.62 -16.63
N PRO A 233 4.35 42.81 -17.65
CA PRO A 233 4.54 43.82 -18.67
C PRO A 233 4.32 45.26 -18.18
N TYR A 234 3.79 45.45 -16.97
CA TYR A 234 3.58 46.76 -16.38
C TYR A 234 4.66 47.08 -15.34
N ASP A 235 5.03 48.36 -15.27
CA ASP A 235 5.99 48.86 -14.27
C ASP A 235 5.44 48.80 -12.83
N ARG A 236 4.13 48.57 -12.66
CA ARG A 236 3.44 48.62 -11.37
C ARG A 236 2.96 47.23 -10.97
N PRO A 237 3.27 46.78 -9.74
CA PRO A 237 2.91 45.44 -9.25
C PRO A 237 1.40 45.23 -9.18
N TYR A 238 0.61 46.27 -8.90
CA TYR A 238 -0.86 46.20 -8.88
C TYR A 238 -1.44 45.67 -10.18
N TRP A 239 -1.00 46.21 -11.33
CA TRP A 239 -1.51 45.81 -12.63
C TRP A 239 -0.99 44.43 -13.07
N ASN A 240 0.24 44.07 -12.66
CA ASN A 240 0.78 42.72 -12.90
C ASN A 240 0.04 41.66 -12.08
N LEU A 241 -0.33 41.97 -10.83
CA LEU A 241 -1.16 41.10 -9.99
C LEU A 241 -2.57 40.96 -10.57
N LEU A 242 -3.19 42.07 -11.00
CA LEU A 242 -4.50 41.99 -11.65
C LEU A 242 -4.44 41.17 -12.93
N LEU A 243 -3.41 41.36 -13.74
CA LEU A 243 -3.18 40.57 -14.95
C LEU A 243 -3.01 39.07 -14.60
N SER A 244 -2.22 38.72 -13.59
CA SER A 244 -2.01 37.31 -13.23
C SER A 244 -3.28 36.64 -12.71
N LEU A 245 -4.09 37.33 -11.90
CA LEU A 245 -5.39 36.84 -11.43
C LEU A 245 -6.35 36.61 -12.61
N VAL A 246 -6.41 37.54 -13.57
CA VAL A 246 -7.26 37.39 -14.76
C VAL A 246 -6.74 36.29 -15.68
N VAL A 247 -5.43 36.19 -15.90
CA VAL A 247 -4.80 35.12 -16.71
C VAL A 247 -5.14 33.74 -16.14
N ARG A 248 -5.14 33.61 -14.82
CA ARG A 248 -5.52 32.37 -14.11
C ARG A 248 -7.02 32.16 -14.04
N GLY A 249 -7.81 33.21 -14.28
CA GLY A 249 -9.26 33.21 -14.17
C GLY A 249 -9.78 33.19 -12.73
N GLU A 250 -8.98 33.70 -11.78
CA GLU A 250 -9.39 33.98 -10.40
C GLU A 250 -10.15 35.32 -10.37
N LEU A 251 -11.32 35.36 -11.01
CA LEU A 251 -12.03 36.61 -11.30
C LEU A 251 -12.65 37.26 -10.07
N ALA A 252 -13.00 36.47 -9.04
CA ALA A 252 -13.46 37.00 -7.76
C ALA A 252 -12.32 37.69 -6.99
N ALA A 253 -11.13 37.11 -7.00
CA ALA A 253 -9.92 37.73 -6.46
C ALA A 253 -9.55 39.00 -7.27
N ALA A 254 -9.63 38.94 -8.60
CA ALA A 254 -9.41 40.11 -9.46
C ALA A 254 -10.38 41.26 -9.13
N TRP A 255 -11.66 40.94 -8.90
CA TRP A 255 -12.65 41.93 -8.44
C TRP A 255 -12.32 42.46 -7.04
N THR A 256 -11.94 41.58 -6.11
CA THR A 256 -11.53 41.99 -4.75
C THR A 256 -10.37 42.99 -4.83
N LEU A 257 -9.34 42.71 -5.63
CA LEU A 257 -8.24 43.64 -5.90
C LEU A 257 -8.73 44.97 -6.49
N LEU A 258 -9.63 44.92 -7.48
CA LEU A 258 -10.21 46.11 -8.12
C LEU A 258 -11.11 46.93 -7.19
N SER A 259 -11.79 46.33 -6.23
CA SER A 259 -12.61 47.05 -5.24
C SER A 259 -11.77 47.97 -4.36
N HIS A 260 -10.49 47.64 -4.14
CA HIS A 260 -9.54 48.51 -3.45
C HIS A 260 -8.99 49.67 -4.31
N HIS A 261 -9.20 49.65 -5.63
CA HIS A 261 -8.75 50.69 -6.54
C HIS A 261 -9.28 52.07 -6.11
N SER A 262 -8.44 53.12 -6.08
CA SER A 262 -8.84 54.41 -5.51
C SER A 262 -10.05 55.06 -6.20
N ALA A 263 -10.18 54.85 -7.51
CA ALA A 263 -11.33 55.31 -8.28
C ALA A 263 -12.61 54.45 -8.05
N CYS A 264 -12.47 53.17 -7.72
CA CYS A 264 -13.61 52.31 -7.40
C CYS A 264 -14.19 52.71 -6.03
N ARG A 265 -13.33 52.84 -5.01
CA ARG A 265 -13.73 53.31 -3.67
C ARG A 265 -14.46 54.65 -3.72
N ARG A 266 -13.92 55.63 -4.45
CA ARG A 266 -14.57 56.94 -4.63
C ARG A 266 -15.91 56.84 -5.34
N ALA A 267 -16.02 56.00 -6.36
CA ALA A 267 -17.28 55.75 -7.05
C ALA A 267 -18.34 55.12 -6.13
N GLU A 268 -17.94 54.20 -5.25
CA GLU A 268 -18.82 53.59 -4.24
C GLU A 268 -19.23 54.59 -3.16
N GLU A 269 -18.29 55.43 -2.68
CA GLU A 269 -18.58 56.53 -1.74
C GLU A 269 -19.56 57.55 -2.34
N GLU A 270 -19.34 57.99 -3.58
CA GLU A 270 -20.25 58.90 -4.32
C GLU A 270 -21.65 58.28 -4.50
N ALA A 271 -21.72 56.98 -4.78
CA ALA A 271 -23.00 56.26 -4.90
C ALA A 271 -23.72 56.15 -3.54
N ALA A 272 -23.00 55.83 -2.46
CA ALA A 272 -23.55 55.74 -1.12
C ALA A 272 -24.05 57.10 -0.60
N GLU A 273 -23.32 58.19 -0.88
CA GLU A 273 -23.75 59.55 -0.56
C GLU A 273 -25.05 59.92 -1.32
N ALA A 274 -25.14 59.56 -2.60
CA ALA A 274 -26.34 59.80 -3.40
C ALA A 274 -27.58 59.03 -2.89
N GLU A 275 -27.40 57.81 -2.34
CA GLU A 275 -28.48 57.04 -1.72
C GLU A 275 -28.95 57.66 -0.40
N VAL A 276 -28.01 58.10 0.45
CA VAL A 276 -28.32 58.75 1.73
C VAL A 276 -29.07 60.08 1.53
N GLU A 277 -28.68 60.87 0.53
CA GLU A 277 -29.39 62.11 0.18
C GLU A 277 -30.78 61.86 -0.42
N GLY A 278 -31.01 60.71 -1.07
CA GLY A 278 -32.27 60.35 -1.71
C GLY A 278 -33.41 60.02 -0.74
N ILE A 279 -33.12 59.56 0.47
CA ILE A 279 -34.14 59.06 1.43
C ILE A 279 -34.78 60.20 2.26
N GLY A 280 -34.16 61.38 2.32
CA GLY A 280 -34.62 62.51 3.16
C GLY A 280 -35.60 63.50 2.50
N GLY A 281 -35.82 63.43 1.18
CA GLY A 281 -36.52 64.46 0.41
C GLY A 281 -37.97 64.12 0.03
N VAL A 282 -38.92 64.19 0.98
CA VAL A 282 -40.36 64.18 0.66
C VAL A 282 -40.74 65.51 0.02
N GLY A 283 -40.47 65.68 -1.28
CA GLY A 283 -40.86 66.92 -1.98
C GLY A 283 -40.15 67.22 -3.30
N GLY A 284 -40.25 66.32 -4.27
CA GLY A 284 -40.35 66.69 -5.69
C GLY A 284 -39.16 67.40 -6.36
N SER A 285 -38.18 66.63 -6.83
CA SER A 285 -37.58 66.86 -8.15
C SER A 285 -36.85 65.60 -8.60
N MET A 286 -37.34 65.00 -9.68
CA MET A 286 -36.87 63.74 -10.30
C MET A 286 -35.54 63.94 -11.06
N MET A 287 -34.59 64.69 -10.49
CA MET A 287 -33.23 64.69 -11.03
C MET A 287 -32.57 63.39 -10.59
N HIS A 288 -32.67 62.36 -11.44
CA HIS A 288 -31.79 61.20 -11.37
C HIS A 288 -30.36 61.74 -11.25
N GLY A 289 -29.74 61.59 -10.08
CA GLY A 289 -28.32 61.81 -9.91
C GLY A 289 -27.65 60.97 -10.98
N THR A 290 -27.02 61.63 -11.95
CA THR A 290 -26.31 60.92 -13.02
C THR A 290 -25.15 60.23 -12.34
N ILE A 291 -25.24 58.90 -12.22
CA ILE A 291 -24.17 58.04 -11.72
C ILE A 291 -22.89 58.44 -12.44
N SER A 292 -21.81 58.62 -11.69
CA SER A 292 -20.50 58.95 -12.26
C SER A 292 -20.16 57.89 -13.34
N PRO A 293 -19.65 58.28 -14.52
CA PRO A 293 -19.32 57.31 -15.57
C PRO A 293 -18.28 56.28 -15.10
N GLU A 294 -17.48 56.61 -14.07
CA GLU A 294 -16.56 55.68 -13.45
C GLU A 294 -17.28 54.65 -12.58
N ALA A 295 -18.28 55.06 -11.80
CA ALA A 295 -19.12 54.16 -11.02
C ALA A 295 -19.90 53.21 -11.92
N GLU A 296 -20.46 53.71 -13.03
CA GLU A 296 -21.09 52.87 -14.06
C GLU A 296 -20.07 51.90 -14.68
N GLY A 297 -18.84 52.37 -14.95
CA GLY A 297 -17.76 51.55 -15.48
C GLY A 297 -17.33 50.41 -14.53
N PHE A 298 -17.12 50.70 -13.25
CA PHE A 298 -16.76 49.68 -12.25
C PHE A 298 -17.91 48.71 -11.97
N ALA A 299 -19.17 49.19 -11.94
CA ALA A 299 -20.34 48.32 -11.83
C ALA A 299 -20.45 47.36 -13.02
N ALA A 300 -20.25 47.86 -14.25
CA ALA A 300 -20.20 47.01 -15.44
C ALA A 300 -19.04 46.01 -15.40
N LEU A 301 -17.87 46.42 -14.90
CA LEU A 301 -16.71 45.53 -14.76
C LEU A 301 -16.96 44.44 -13.71
N ARG A 302 -17.59 44.78 -12.57
CA ARG A 302 -18.04 43.82 -11.55
C ARG A 302 -18.96 42.77 -12.16
N ALA A 303 -19.98 43.22 -12.89
CA ALA A 303 -20.92 42.34 -13.58
C ALA A 303 -20.19 41.40 -14.54
N ILE A 304 -19.26 41.92 -15.36
CA ILE A 304 -18.45 41.15 -16.30
C ILE A 304 -17.60 40.08 -15.60
N LEU A 305 -16.89 40.43 -14.53
CA LEU A 305 -15.98 39.53 -13.82
C LEU A 305 -16.75 38.43 -13.08
N LEU A 306 -17.82 38.79 -12.37
CA LEU A 306 -18.58 37.86 -11.53
C LEU A 306 -19.60 37.02 -12.31
N SER A 307 -20.02 37.44 -13.51
CA SER A 307 -20.92 36.65 -14.36
C SER A 307 -20.18 35.74 -15.35
N ALA A 308 -18.85 35.61 -15.25
CA ALA A 308 -18.06 34.95 -16.26
C ALA A 308 -18.31 33.42 -16.27
N PRO A 309 -18.79 32.84 -17.39
CA PRO A 309 -19.01 31.41 -17.51
C PRO A 309 -17.68 30.71 -17.83
N ILE A 310 -16.72 30.77 -16.91
CA ILE A 310 -15.38 30.21 -17.12
C ILE A 310 -15.35 28.71 -16.79
N PRO A 311 -14.68 27.88 -17.60
CA PRO A 311 -14.43 26.49 -17.24
C PRO A 311 -13.64 26.40 -15.92
N GLY A 312 -13.94 25.37 -15.12
CA GLY A 312 -13.25 25.12 -13.85
C GLY A 312 -13.88 25.80 -12.63
N GLY A 313 -14.72 26.83 -12.82
CA GLY A 313 -15.38 27.60 -11.77
C GLY A 313 -14.66 28.92 -11.44
N LEU A 314 -15.32 29.78 -10.68
CA LEU A 314 -14.79 31.09 -10.25
C LEU A 314 -13.78 30.99 -9.10
N ASP A 315 -13.99 30.04 -8.19
CA ASP A 315 -13.13 29.81 -7.02
C ASP A 315 -12.81 28.32 -6.85
N ASP A 316 -11.52 27.98 -6.74
CA ASP A 316 -11.09 26.59 -6.46
C ASP A 316 -11.29 26.21 -4.97
N ASP A 317 -11.39 27.20 -4.07
CA ASP A 317 -11.41 27.01 -2.60
C ASP A 317 -12.78 26.62 -2.01
N GLY A 318 -13.87 26.77 -2.77
CA GLY A 318 -15.22 26.42 -2.32
C GLY A 318 -15.44 24.92 -2.05
N ALA A 319 -14.47 24.06 -2.38
CA ALA A 319 -14.55 22.62 -2.21
C ALA A 319 -14.26 22.11 -0.79
N HIS A 320 -13.61 22.92 0.05
CA HIS A 320 -13.13 22.49 1.38
C HIS A 320 -13.92 23.05 2.56
N ARG A 321 -14.75 24.08 2.38
CA ARG A 321 -15.47 24.74 3.50
C ARG A 321 -16.79 24.09 3.94
N ASP A 322 -17.38 23.18 3.17
CA ASP A 322 -18.74 22.68 3.44
C ASP A 322 -18.79 21.23 4.00
N ASN A 323 -17.74 20.74 4.69
CA ASN A 323 -17.73 19.36 5.23
C ASN A 323 -17.55 19.23 6.76
N ASP A 324 -17.50 20.32 7.51
CA ASP A 324 -17.37 20.24 8.97
C ASP A 324 -18.72 20.57 9.64
N ASP A 325 -19.26 19.55 10.31
CA ASP A 325 -19.98 19.67 11.58
C ASP A 325 -21.36 20.34 11.59
N VAL A 326 -22.27 19.96 10.68
CA VAL A 326 -23.68 19.89 11.09
C VAL A 326 -23.91 18.50 11.65
N ASP A 327 -23.46 18.30 12.90
CA ASP A 327 -23.93 17.22 13.75
C ASP A 327 -25.45 17.36 13.87
N GLU A 328 -26.20 16.49 13.19
CA GLU A 328 -27.65 16.33 13.38
C GLU A 328 -27.96 15.67 14.74
N ASP A 329 -27.35 16.13 15.82
CA ASP A 329 -27.65 15.76 17.20
C ASP A 329 -28.44 16.89 17.88
N GLU A 330 -29.70 17.08 17.47
CA GLU A 330 -30.69 17.83 18.27
C GLU A 330 -31.97 17.02 18.46
N ASP A 331 -31.86 15.92 19.20
CA ASP A 331 -32.92 15.47 20.11
C ASP A 331 -32.72 16.20 21.46
N GLY A 332 -33.28 17.40 21.59
CA GLY A 332 -33.09 18.20 22.80
C GLY A 332 -34.03 19.40 22.89
N GLY A 333 -35.27 19.16 23.31
CA GLY A 333 -36.23 20.22 23.59
C GLY A 333 -35.72 21.23 24.64
N GLY A 334 -35.88 22.52 24.35
CA GLY A 334 -35.63 23.58 25.32
C GLY A 334 -35.68 24.95 24.67
N GLY A 335 -36.87 25.56 24.63
CA GLY A 335 -37.03 26.90 24.09
C GLY A 335 -36.23 27.94 24.85
N ILE A 336 -35.43 28.72 24.12
CA ILE A 336 -35.04 30.08 24.50
C ILE A 336 -35.15 30.95 23.24
N SER A 337 -36.02 31.94 23.36
CA SER A 337 -36.26 33.00 22.38
C SER A 337 -35.18 34.07 22.48
N ALA A 338 -34.77 34.56 21.30
CA ALA A 338 -34.27 35.89 20.99
C ALA A 338 -32.83 36.28 21.43
N ALA A 339 -32.17 36.93 20.47
CA ALA A 339 -31.02 37.83 20.58
C ALA A 339 -29.60 37.24 20.38
N PHE A 340 -29.31 36.75 19.17
CA PHE A 340 -28.04 36.95 18.45
C PHE A 340 -28.42 36.91 16.95
N GLY A 341 -28.28 37.99 16.18
CA GLY A 341 -27.00 38.50 15.70
C GLY A 341 -27.02 38.38 14.18
N ASP A 342 -27.85 39.22 13.55
CA ASP A 342 -27.97 39.43 12.11
C ASP A 342 -26.64 39.98 11.56
N SER A 343 -25.81 39.11 10.98
CA SER A 343 -24.48 39.48 10.50
C SER A 343 -24.09 38.61 9.29
N VAL A 344 -24.28 39.19 8.10
CA VAL A 344 -23.59 38.92 6.82
C VAL A 344 -23.98 37.64 6.07
N GLY A 345 -25.27 37.32 5.98
CA GLY A 345 -25.77 36.15 5.23
C GLY A 345 -26.60 36.42 3.97
N ASP A 346 -27.13 37.63 3.76
CA ASP A 346 -28.28 37.84 2.85
C ASP A 346 -28.00 38.82 1.68
N ASP A 347 -26.83 39.46 1.61
CA ASP A 347 -26.57 40.56 0.65
C ASP A 347 -25.90 40.14 -0.68
N VAL A 348 -25.84 38.84 -1.01
CA VAL A 348 -25.22 38.37 -2.28
C VAL A 348 -26.22 38.39 -3.45
N ASP A 349 -27.50 38.66 -3.21
CA ASP A 349 -28.57 38.34 -4.17
C ASP A 349 -28.83 39.38 -5.28
N ASP A 350 -28.20 40.57 -5.26
CA ASP A 350 -28.46 41.62 -6.26
C ASP A 350 -27.21 42.02 -7.07
N VAL A 351 -26.32 41.07 -7.42
CA VAL A 351 -25.29 41.38 -8.44
C VAL A 351 -25.99 41.53 -9.80
N PRO A 352 -25.94 42.70 -10.45
CA PRO A 352 -26.55 42.88 -11.77
C PRO A 352 -25.87 41.95 -12.76
N LEU A 353 -26.60 40.92 -13.19
CA LEU A 353 -26.14 39.93 -14.15
C LEU A 353 -26.20 40.49 -15.56
N ILE A 354 -25.25 40.09 -16.41
CA ILE A 354 -25.30 40.38 -17.83
C ILE A 354 -26.53 39.69 -18.44
N ASP A 355 -27.39 40.47 -19.10
CA ASP A 355 -28.57 39.96 -19.79
C ASP A 355 -28.20 38.82 -20.75
N GLY A 356 -28.86 37.67 -20.57
CA GLY A 356 -28.66 36.48 -21.40
C GLY A 356 -27.57 35.51 -20.92
N VAL A 357 -26.79 35.86 -19.88
CA VAL A 357 -25.90 34.91 -19.20
C VAL A 357 -26.62 34.32 -18.00
N PRO A 358 -26.86 33.00 -17.94
CA PRO A 358 -27.52 32.39 -16.79
C PRO A 358 -26.74 32.67 -15.48
N PRO A 359 -27.43 32.89 -14.34
CA PRO A 359 -26.78 32.84 -13.05
C PRO A 359 -26.14 31.46 -12.88
N ALA A 360 -24.87 31.43 -12.45
CA ALA A 360 -24.04 30.22 -12.35
C ALA A 360 -23.76 29.51 -13.69
N ALA A 361 -23.53 30.28 -14.76
CA ALA A 361 -23.18 29.74 -16.08
C ALA A 361 -21.79 29.04 -16.11
N ASP A 362 -20.95 29.26 -15.10
CA ASP A 362 -19.72 28.50 -14.87
C ASP A 362 -20.00 27.00 -14.63
N LEU A 363 -21.13 26.67 -13.98
CA LEU A 363 -21.54 25.28 -13.74
C LEU A 363 -21.93 24.52 -15.01
N LEU A 364 -22.16 25.21 -16.12
CA LEU A 364 -22.47 24.57 -17.41
C LEU A 364 -21.27 23.78 -17.95
N TRP A 365 -20.06 24.07 -17.46
CA TRP A 365 -18.82 23.38 -17.83
C TRP A 365 -18.59 22.09 -17.04
N GLU A 366 -19.33 21.83 -15.96
CA GLU A 366 -19.13 20.63 -15.15
C GLU A 366 -19.90 19.41 -15.72
N ALA A 367 -19.25 18.24 -15.90
CA ALA A 367 -19.98 17.00 -16.23
C ALA A 367 -21.01 16.62 -15.16
N PHE A 368 -20.67 16.90 -13.89
CA PHE A 368 -21.52 16.67 -12.74
C PHE A 368 -21.28 17.77 -11.71
N PRO A 369 -22.33 18.49 -11.27
CA PRO A 369 -22.23 19.34 -10.10
C PRO A 369 -21.70 18.50 -8.93
N ARG A 370 -20.62 18.93 -8.28
CA ARG A 370 -20.03 18.23 -7.11
C ARG A 370 -21.11 17.93 -6.06
N ARG A 371 -20.92 16.96 -5.16
CA ARG A 371 -21.98 16.48 -4.22
C ARG A 371 -22.65 17.59 -3.40
N ALA A 372 -21.90 18.61 -2.96
CA ALA A 372 -22.44 19.84 -2.32
C ALA A 372 -23.22 20.72 -3.31
N HIS A 373 -22.73 20.80 -4.55
CA HIS A 373 -23.39 21.50 -5.63
C HIS A 373 -24.65 20.79 -6.14
N ARG A 374 -24.78 19.45 -6.04
CA ARG A 374 -26.05 18.73 -6.30
C ARG A 374 -27.18 19.27 -5.43
N LEU A 375 -26.91 19.64 -4.17
CA LEU A 375 -27.92 20.23 -3.29
C LEU A 375 -28.29 21.66 -3.73
N ARG A 376 -27.31 22.48 -4.14
CA ARG A 376 -27.55 23.81 -4.73
C ARG A 376 -28.28 23.72 -6.08
N THR A 377 -27.90 22.78 -6.96
CA THR A 377 -28.57 22.50 -8.24
C THR A 377 -29.98 21.97 -8.02
N LEU A 378 -30.24 21.18 -6.98
CA LEU A 378 -31.59 20.78 -6.60
C LEU A 378 -32.43 21.97 -6.09
N ARG A 379 -31.81 22.95 -5.40
CA ARG A 379 -32.45 24.24 -5.05
C ARG A 379 -32.71 25.10 -6.30
N CYS A 380 -31.72 25.34 -7.16
CA CYS A 380 -31.91 26.04 -8.44
C CYS A 380 -32.96 25.35 -9.32
N ARG A 381 -33.03 24.02 -9.32
CA ARG A 381 -34.08 23.26 -10.02
C ARG A 381 -35.46 23.52 -9.41
N ARG A 382 -35.56 23.65 -8.08
CA ARG A 382 -36.79 24.04 -7.39
C ARG A 382 -37.21 25.47 -7.76
N ASP A 383 -36.25 26.37 -7.91
CA ASP A 383 -36.52 27.79 -8.15
C ASP A 383 -36.78 28.09 -9.64
N LEU A 384 -36.13 27.40 -10.58
CA LEU A 384 -36.46 27.42 -12.02
C LEU A 384 -37.85 26.81 -12.30
N ILE A 385 -38.22 25.74 -11.59
CA ILE A 385 -39.57 25.15 -11.69
C ILE A 385 -40.63 26.10 -11.11
N ARG A 386 -40.29 26.90 -10.09
CA ARG A 386 -41.17 27.93 -9.53
C ARG A 386 -41.29 29.16 -10.44
N GLY A 387 -40.19 29.63 -11.02
CA GLY A 387 -40.20 30.76 -11.97
C GLY A 387 -41.04 30.51 -13.22
N ARG A 388 -41.13 29.25 -13.67
CA ARG A 388 -41.96 28.87 -14.83
C ARG A 388 -43.45 28.70 -14.55
N ARG A 389 -43.88 28.69 -13.27
CA ARG A 389 -45.29 28.56 -12.87
C ARG A 389 -45.98 29.88 -12.53
N GLY A 390 -45.24 30.99 -12.51
CA GLY A 390 -45.78 32.30 -12.10
C GLY A 390 -46.40 33.15 -13.21
N ALA A 391 -46.35 32.74 -14.49
CA ALA A 391 -46.72 33.63 -15.60
C ALA A 391 -48.09 33.35 -16.26
N ASP A 392 -48.70 32.17 -16.06
CA ASP A 392 -49.83 31.73 -16.92
C ASP A 392 -51.12 31.31 -16.18
N ASP A 393 -51.31 31.60 -14.89
CA ASP A 393 -52.52 31.16 -14.17
C ASP A 393 -53.26 32.29 -13.44
N GLU A 394 -53.76 33.25 -14.21
CA GLU A 394 -55.04 33.88 -13.89
C GLU A 394 -56.09 33.47 -14.94
N GLY A 395 -56.74 32.35 -14.67
CA GLY A 395 -58.17 32.22 -14.93
C GLY A 395 -58.57 31.17 -15.95
N VAL A 396 -58.81 29.94 -15.51
CA VAL A 396 -60.05 29.19 -15.84
C VAL A 396 -60.39 28.25 -14.69
N VAL A 397 -61.43 28.61 -13.92
CA VAL A 397 -62.15 27.70 -13.03
C VAL A 397 -63.01 26.77 -13.90
N GLY A 398 -62.64 25.50 -13.99
CA GLY A 398 -63.42 24.50 -14.71
C GLY A 398 -63.04 23.07 -14.34
N GLY A 399 -63.78 22.48 -13.41
CA GLY A 399 -63.51 21.16 -12.83
C GLY A 399 -63.55 20.00 -13.83
N GLY A 400 -62.74 18.97 -13.57
CA GLY A 400 -62.75 17.75 -14.35
C GLY A 400 -61.78 16.67 -13.88
N ARG A 401 -62.30 15.79 -13.01
CA ARG A 401 -62.05 14.33 -12.91
C ARG A 401 -60.60 13.79 -12.92
N PHE A 402 -60.27 13.19 -11.77
CA PHE A 402 -59.32 12.11 -11.53
C PHE A 402 -59.06 11.19 -12.74
N GLY A 403 -57.81 11.17 -13.21
CA GLY A 403 -57.25 10.14 -14.06
C GLY A 403 -55.85 9.79 -13.57
N SER A 404 -55.72 8.63 -12.92
CA SER A 404 -54.45 8.03 -12.50
C SER A 404 -53.57 7.76 -13.71
N SER A 405 -52.47 8.51 -13.85
CA SER A 405 -51.39 8.20 -14.77
C SER A 405 -50.15 7.78 -13.99
N SER A 406 -49.71 6.57 -14.32
CA SER A 406 -48.49 5.88 -13.91
C SER A 406 -47.28 6.80 -13.74
N SER A 407 -46.73 6.79 -12.54
CA SER A 407 -45.36 7.22 -12.22
C SER A 407 -44.37 6.33 -12.96
N SER A 408 -44.11 6.68 -14.23
CA SER A 408 -42.93 6.25 -14.96
C SER A 408 -41.71 6.76 -14.18
N SER A 409 -40.97 5.84 -13.57
CA SER A 409 -39.64 6.08 -13.01
C SER A 409 -38.63 6.27 -14.15
N ALA A 410 -38.87 7.27 -15.00
CA ALA A 410 -37.91 7.71 -15.98
C ALA A 410 -36.69 8.19 -15.21
N SER A 411 -35.59 7.43 -15.32
CA SER A 411 -34.27 7.84 -14.85
C SER A 411 -34.04 9.30 -15.25
N PRO A 412 -33.54 10.16 -14.36
CA PRO A 412 -33.41 11.58 -14.64
C PRO A 412 -32.41 11.74 -15.77
N ILE A 413 -32.92 11.91 -17.00
CA ILE A 413 -32.14 12.41 -18.12
C ILE A 413 -31.58 13.74 -17.62
N LEU A 414 -30.24 13.82 -17.57
CA LEU A 414 -29.53 15.07 -17.24
C LEU A 414 -30.17 16.19 -18.08
N PRO A 415 -30.57 17.32 -17.46
CA PRO A 415 -31.19 18.41 -18.19
C PRO A 415 -30.33 18.78 -19.40
N GLU A 416 -30.96 19.05 -20.54
CA GLU A 416 -30.32 19.43 -21.80
C GLU A 416 -29.35 20.63 -21.67
N MET A 417 -29.44 21.36 -20.55
CA MET A 417 -28.57 22.46 -20.15
C MET A 417 -27.13 22.06 -19.82
N TYR A 418 -26.84 20.79 -19.46
CA TYR A 418 -25.47 20.32 -19.19
C TYR A 418 -24.77 19.77 -20.44
N GLN A 419 -25.13 20.31 -21.61
CA GLN A 419 -24.43 20.00 -22.85
C GLN A 419 -23.29 21.01 -23.07
N PRO A 420 -22.11 20.57 -23.56
CA PRO A 420 -21.00 21.48 -23.88
C PRO A 420 -21.40 22.64 -24.81
N ARG A 421 -22.41 22.42 -25.66
CA ARG A 421 -22.99 23.45 -26.53
C ARG A 421 -23.66 24.60 -25.76
N ALA A 422 -24.33 24.30 -24.64
CA ALA A 422 -24.97 25.31 -23.80
C ALA A 422 -23.92 26.17 -23.09
N ALA A 423 -22.87 25.55 -22.55
CA ALA A 423 -21.73 26.25 -21.96
C ALA A 423 -21.03 27.17 -22.97
N MET A 424 -20.75 26.66 -24.17
CA MET A 424 -20.21 27.45 -25.29
C MET A 424 -21.12 28.59 -25.72
N SER A 425 -22.44 28.39 -25.71
CA SER A 425 -23.41 29.43 -26.04
C SER A 425 -23.41 30.54 -24.99
N ALA A 426 -23.48 30.19 -23.70
CA ALA A 426 -23.42 31.15 -22.60
C ALA A 426 -22.10 31.93 -22.63
N PHE A 427 -20.99 31.26 -22.90
CA PHE A 427 -19.67 31.88 -23.08
C PHE A 427 -19.65 32.90 -24.22
N ARG A 428 -20.21 32.57 -25.39
CA ARG A 428 -20.27 33.51 -26.52
C ARG A 428 -21.15 34.72 -26.23
N ILE A 429 -22.30 34.53 -25.57
CA ILE A 429 -23.19 35.61 -25.16
C ILE A 429 -22.44 36.55 -24.20
N TRP A 430 -21.75 35.99 -23.21
CA TRP A 430 -20.93 36.76 -22.28
C TRP A 430 -19.82 37.55 -22.99
N GLN A 431 -19.08 36.93 -23.91
CA GLN A 431 -18.05 37.64 -24.69
C GLN A 431 -18.61 38.74 -25.58
N GLU A 432 -19.76 38.51 -26.21
CA GLU A 432 -20.44 39.50 -27.04
C GLU A 432 -20.94 40.67 -26.19
N ALA A 433 -21.47 40.40 -25.00
CA ALA A 433 -21.81 41.43 -24.03
C ALA A 433 -20.59 42.27 -23.63
N ILE A 434 -19.45 41.64 -23.33
CA ILE A 434 -18.21 42.39 -23.05
C ILE A 434 -17.84 43.25 -24.26
N ARG A 435 -17.88 42.71 -25.49
CA ARG A 435 -17.56 43.50 -26.70
C ARG A 435 -18.48 44.70 -26.86
N ASN A 436 -19.77 44.53 -26.59
CA ASN A 436 -20.77 45.59 -26.73
C ASN A 436 -20.60 46.68 -25.64
N VAL A 437 -20.33 46.29 -24.39
CA VAL A 437 -20.18 47.23 -23.27
C VAL A 437 -18.81 47.91 -23.29
N ALA A 438 -17.74 47.15 -23.55
CA ALA A 438 -16.36 47.64 -23.53
C ALA A 438 -15.96 48.35 -24.85
N PHE A 439 -16.52 47.95 -25.99
CA PHE A 439 -16.12 48.44 -27.33
C PHE A 439 -17.33 48.80 -28.23
N PRO A 440 -18.19 49.76 -27.82
CA PRO A 440 -19.47 50.07 -28.50
C PRO A 440 -19.36 50.60 -29.95
N GLY A 441 -18.18 50.66 -30.57
CA GLY A 441 -17.95 51.24 -31.91
C GLY A 441 -17.62 50.26 -33.04
N GLY A 442 -17.54 48.94 -32.77
CA GLY A 442 -16.92 47.98 -33.69
C GLY A 442 -17.81 47.40 -34.80
N VAL A 443 -19.14 47.38 -34.65
CA VAL A 443 -20.01 46.56 -35.52
C VAL A 443 -21.05 47.42 -36.24
N GLY A 444 -20.66 47.99 -37.39
CA GLY A 444 -21.49 48.15 -38.60
C GLY A 444 -22.78 48.98 -38.58
N GLY A 445 -23.22 49.55 -37.45
CA GLY A 445 -24.45 50.35 -37.37
C GLY A 445 -24.17 51.85 -37.48
N GLY A 446 -24.28 52.42 -38.68
CA GLY A 446 -24.10 53.85 -38.95
C GLY A 446 -25.19 54.75 -38.37
N SER A 447 -25.44 54.73 -37.06
CA SER A 447 -26.29 55.71 -36.37
C SER A 447 -25.42 56.73 -35.65
N SER A 448 -25.07 57.78 -36.40
CA SER A 448 -24.38 58.96 -35.90
C SER A 448 -25.36 59.87 -35.16
N SER A 449 -25.68 59.57 -33.90
CA SER A 449 -26.35 60.55 -33.03
C SER A 449 -26.25 60.16 -31.56
N GLY A 450 -25.43 60.89 -30.79
CA GLY A 450 -25.55 60.95 -29.33
C GLY A 450 -24.43 60.29 -28.51
N GLY A 451 -23.21 60.77 -28.70
CA GLY A 451 -22.11 61.02 -27.74
C GLY A 451 -22.14 60.59 -26.26
N GLY A 452 -22.77 59.50 -25.85
CA GLY A 452 -22.56 58.88 -24.54
C GLY A 452 -21.47 57.82 -24.66
N GLY A 453 -20.21 58.18 -24.42
CA GLY A 453 -19.19 57.15 -24.21
C GLY A 453 -19.55 56.40 -22.94
N GLY A 454 -19.96 55.13 -23.05
CA GLY A 454 -20.37 54.32 -21.90
C GLY A 454 -19.29 54.28 -20.81
N GLY A 455 -19.68 54.02 -19.56
CA GLY A 455 -18.80 54.11 -18.38
C GLY A 455 -17.45 53.39 -18.53
N LEU A 456 -17.42 52.20 -19.14
CA LEU A 456 -16.16 51.48 -19.42
C LEU A 456 -15.21 52.23 -20.34
N SER A 457 -15.72 52.97 -21.33
CA SER A 457 -14.86 53.76 -22.24
C SER A 457 -14.18 54.92 -21.51
N ALA A 458 -14.88 55.56 -20.56
CA ALA A 458 -14.29 56.59 -19.71
C ALA A 458 -13.19 55.97 -18.82
N LEU A 459 -13.48 54.82 -18.24
CA LEU A 459 -12.55 54.09 -17.38
C LEU A 459 -11.29 53.65 -18.15
N PHE A 460 -11.42 53.08 -19.34
CA PHE A 460 -10.28 52.65 -20.17
C PHE A 460 -9.40 53.80 -20.67
N LYS A 461 -9.96 54.99 -20.89
CA LYS A 461 -9.16 56.19 -21.21
C LYS A 461 -8.30 56.62 -20.03
N ARG A 462 -8.82 56.47 -18.81
CA ARG A 462 -8.12 56.85 -17.57
C ARG A 462 -7.11 55.77 -17.14
N PHE A 463 -7.44 54.50 -17.33
CA PHE A 463 -6.61 53.35 -16.94
C PHE A 463 -6.37 52.41 -18.15
N PRO A 464 -5.41 52.75 -19.03
CA PRO A 464 -5.07 51.91 -20.19
C PRO A 464 -4.72 50.45 -19.90
N PRO A 465 -4.07 50.08 -18.77
CA PRO A 465 -3.83 48.68 -18.42
C PRO A 465 -5.12 47.85 -18.34
N LEU A 466 -6.20 48.44 -17.85
CA LEU A 466 -7.46 47.72 -17.71
C LEU A 466 -8.10 47.40 -19.07
N LEU A 467 -7.93 48.28 -20.07
CA LEU A 467 -8.34 47.98 -21.44
C LEU A 467 -7.62 46.74 -21.98
N GLN A 468 -6.31 46.62 -21.72
CA GLN A 468 -5.50 45.50 -22.14
C GLN A 468 -5.93 44.19 -21.44
N ILE A 469 -6.20 44.26 -20.14
CA ILE A 469 -6.67 43.12 -19.34
C ILE A 469 -8.06 42.67 -19.78
N VAL A 470 -9.01 43.60 -19.99
CA VAL A 470 -10.35 43.26 -20.50
C VAL A 470 -10.28 42.73 -21.93
N SER A 471 -9.32 43.17 -22.74
CA SER A 471 -9.10 42.62 -24.09
C SER A 471 -8.74 41.13 -24.06
N ILE A 472 -8.05 40.65 -23.01
CA ILE A 472 -7.77 39.23 -22.81
C ILE A 472 -9.07 38.46 -22.60
N MET A 473 -9.99 38.97 -21.77
CA MET A 473 -11.29 38.33 -21.49
C MET A 473 -12.16 38.16 -22.74
N VAL A 474 -11.98 39.04 -23.73
CA VAL A 474 -12.65 38.98 -25.04
C VAL A 474 -12.01 37.94 -25.99
N GLY A 475 -10.89 37.33 -25.58
CA GLY A 475 -10.11 36.37 -26.36
C GLY A 475 -9.05 37.01 -27.26
N SER A 476 -8.67 38.27 -26.99
CA SER A 476 -7.65 39.00 -27.76
C SER A 476 -6.50 39.44 -26.85
N ALA A 477 -5.42 38.66 -26.82
CA ALA A 477 -4.22 39.04 -26.08
C ALA A 477 -3.48 40.20 -26.80
N PRO A 478 -3.30 41.37 -26.16
CA PRO A 478 -2.54 42.47 -26.74
C PRO A 478 -1.09 42.06 -27.05
N PRO A 479 -0.46 42.60 -28.11
CA PRO A 479 0.95 42.32 -28.42
C PRO A 479 1.92 42.66 -27.28
N SER A 480 1.58 43.63 -26.43
CA SER A 480 2.35 44.01 -25.24
C SER A 480 2.35 42.95 -24.13
N ILE A 481 1.43 42.00 -24.19
CA ILE A 481 1.33 40.87 -23.25
C ILE A 481 1.78 39.59 -23.94
N ALA A 482 1.34 39.39 -25.19
CA ALA A 482 1.69 38.21 -25.98
C ALA A 482 3.14 38.20 -26.50
N GLY A 483 3.74 39.38 -26.72
CA GLY A 483 5.11 39.52 -27.26
C GLY A 483 6.20 39.52 -26.20
N THR A 484 5.84 39.71 -24.93
CA THR A 484 6.76 39.69 -23.77
C THR A 484 6.94 38.24 -23.34
N SER A 485 7.49 37.42 -24.23
CA SER A 485 7.70 35.97 -24.10
C SER A 485 8.51 35.57 -22.85
N ALA A 486 9.17 36.53 -22.20
CA ALA A 486 9.87 36.31 -20.93
C ALA A 486 8.93 36.23 -19.71
N SER A 487 7.73 36.83 -19.76
CA SER A 487 6.91 37.04 -18.56
C SER A 487 5.81 36.00 -18.32
N LEU A 488 5.34 35.33 -19.37
CA LEU A 488 4.18 34.44 -19.28
C LEU A 488 4.60 32.99 -19.54
N GLU A 489 4.25 32.08 -18.62
CA GLU A 489 4.52 30.66 -18.80
C GLU A 489 3.65 30.06 -19.92
N TRP A 490 4.09 28.95 -20.51
CA TRP A 490 3.29 28.27 -21.53
C TRP A 490 1.93 27.80 -20.97
N SER A 491 1.91 27.43 -19.70
CA SER A 491 0.74 27.00 -18.95
C SER A 491 -0.27 28.14 -18.84
N ASP A 492 0.18 29.34 -18.48
CA ASP A 492 -0.63 30.56 -18.44
C ASP A 492 -1.15 30.95 -19.84
N ALA A 493 -0.33 30.78 -20.88
CA ALA A 493 -0.74 31.08 -22.26
C ALA A 493 -1.84 30.11 -22.73
N LEU A 494 -1.69 28.82 -22.39
CA LEU A 494 -2.69 27.80 -22.66
C LEU A 494 -3.94 28.04 -21.83
N LEU A 495 -3.80 28.40 -20.54
CA LEU A 495 -4.90 28.70 -19.64
C LEU A 495 -5.71 29.90 -20.13
N MET A 496 -5.07 30.99 -20.55
CA MET A 496 -5.75 32.12 -21.21
C MET A 496 -6.50 31.69 -22.47
N GLU A 497 -5.89 30.84 -23.30
CA GLU A 497 -6.56 30.33 -24.50
C GLU A 497 -7.82 29.54 -24.12
N LEU A 498 -7.73 28.64 -23.14
CA LEU A 498 -8.82 27.81 -22.67
C LEU A 498 -9.90 28.59 -21.92
N LEU A 499 -9.56 29.67 -21.22
CA LEU A 499 -10.53 30.48 -20.48
C LEU A 499 -11.27 31.45 -21.38
N TYR A 500 -10.56 32.15 -22.28
CA TYR A 500 -11.11 33.33 -22.96
C TYR A 500 -11.10 33.25 -24.47
N SER A 501 -10.35 32.34 -25.10
CA SER A 501 -10.26 32.33 -26.58
C SER A 501 -11.03 31.18 -27.20
N ARG A 502 -10.74 29.96 -26.74
CA ARG A 502 -11.23 28.70 -27.28
C ARG A 502 -11.40 27.68 -26.15
N PRO A 503 -12.45 27.81 -25.32
CA PRO A 503 -12.72 26.88 -24.24
C PRO A 503 -13.13 25.48 -24.72
N ASP A 504 -13.44 25.28 -26.00
CA ASP A 504 -13.71 23.95 -26.52
C ASP A 504 -12.41 23.15 -26.70
N ILE A 505 -12.30 22.03 -25.98
CA ILE A 505 -11.17 21.10 -26.09
C ILE A 505 -11.63 19.82 -26.80
N MET A 506 -11.02 19.54 -27.96
CA MET A 506 -11.01 18.20 -28.52
C MET A 506 -9.80 17.43 -27.98
N PRO A 507 -9.92 16.13 -27.65
CA PRO A 507 -8.82 15.35 -27.07
C PRO A 507 -7.53 15.36 -27.91
N GLU A 508 -7.66 15.46 -29.23
CA GLU A 508 -6.51 15.47 -30.15
C GLU A 508 -5.86 16.87 -30.26
N ASP A 509 -6.60 17.93 -29.94
CA ASP A 509 -6.16 19.32 -30.14
C ASP A 509 -5.36 19.87 -28.98
N ILE A 510 -5.64 19.44 -27.74
CA ILE A 510 -5.05 20.04 -26.53
C ILE A 510 -3.54 19.92 -26.50
N ALA A 511 -3.00 18.75 -26.88
CA ALA A 511 -1.57 18.54 -26.98
C ALA A 511 -0.92 19.47 -28.03
N ALA A 512 -1.61 19.71 -29.16
CA ALA A 512 -1.12 20.64 -30.18
C ALA A 512 -1.12 22.09 -29.66
N ARG A 513 -2.16 22.51 -28.94
CA ARG A 513 -2.25 23.83 -28.31
C ARG A 513 -1.17 24.03 -27.25
N ALA A 514 -0.94 23.04 -26.38
CA ALA A 514 0.13 23.05 -25.40
C ALA A 514 1.52 23.19 -26.06
N ARG A 515 1.81 22.41 -27.12
CA ARG A 515 3.07 22.55 -27.89
C ARG A 515 3.23 23.92 -28.54
N VAL A 516 2.15 24.50 -29.06
CA VAL A 516 2.17 25.87 -29.61
C VAL A 516 2.47 26.89 -28.50
N ALA A 517 1.89 26.73 -27.31
CA ALA A 517 2.18 27.58 -26.17
C ALA A 517 3.64 27.44 -25.71
N MET A 518 4.16 26.21 -25.61
CA MET A 518 5.56 25.92 -25.26
C MET A 518 6.54 26.50 -26.28
N SER A 519 6.29 26.31 -27.58
CA SER A 519 7.18 26.81 -28.65
C SER A 519 7.27 28.35 -28.71
N LYS A 520 6.21 29.07 -28.31
CA LYS A 520 6.20 30.54 -28.26
C LYS A 520 7.12 31.12 -27.18
N ARG A 521 7.46 30.35 -26.14
CA ARG A 521 8.34 30.79 -25.05
C ARG A 521 9.78 31.06 -25.52
N GLY A 522 10.17 30.57 -26.71
CA GLY A 522 11.50 30.84 -27.29
C GLY A 522 12.67 30.26 -26.49
N VAL A 523 12.40 29.43 -25.48
CA VAL A 523 13.42 28.71 -24.70
C VAL A 523 14.06 27.71 -25.66
N GLY A 524 15.37 27.84 -25.87
CA GLY A 524 16.13 26.94 -26.73
C GLY A 524 15.92 25.49 -26.30
N VAL A 525 15.69 24.61 -27.28
CA VAL A 525 15.34 23.17 -27.16
C VAL A 525 16.47 22.36 -26.50
N GLY A 526 16.76 22.59 -25.23
CA GLY A 526 17.85 21.91 -24.51
C GLY A 526 17.85 22.11 -23.00
N GLY A 527 16.72 22.49 -22.41
CA GLY A 527 16.57 22.65 -20.95
C GLY A 527 16.15 21.34 -20.29
N ARG A 528 16.61 21.09 -19.05
CA ARG A 528 16.22 19.91 -18.25
C ARG A 528 14.70 19.81 -18.01
N ASN A 529 14.00 20.95 -18.04
CA ASN A 529 12.54 21.07 -17.89
C ASN A 529 11.75 20.54 -19.10
N ASP A 530 12.40 20.36 -20.25
CA ASP A 530 11.76 19.88 -21.48
C ASP A 530 11.17 18.46 -21.29
N THR A 531 11.71 17.71 -20.34
CA THR A 531 11.33 16.31 -20.10
C THR A 531 9.96 16.18 -19.41
N PHE A 532 9.66 17.00 -18.39
CA PHE A 532 8.32 16.98 -17.78
C PHE A 532 7.25 17.51 -18.74
N GLU A 533 7.58 18.56 -19.48
CA GLU A 533 6.69 19.13 -20.50
C GLU A 533 6.36 18.10 -21.59
N GLU A 534 7.33 17.26 -21.98
CA GLU A 534 7.12 16.14 -22.90
C GLU A 534 6.17 15.08 -22.33
N ILE A 535 6.29 14.74 -21.04
CA ILE A 535 5.34 13.82 -20.37
C ILE A 535 3.93 14.42 -20.36
N ILE A 536 3.78 15.71 -19.99
CA ILE A 536 2.47 16.38 -19.98
C ILE A 536 1.84 16.34 -21.37
N VAL A 537 2.61 16.69 -22.40
CA VAL A 537 2.16 16.69 -23.79
C VAL A 537 1.81 15.28 -24.27
N ALA A 538 2.57 14.25 -23.86
CA ALA A 538 2.26 12.86 -24.17
C ALA A 538 0.93 12.43 -23.53
N ILE A 539 0.68 12.81 -22.28
CA ILE A 539 -0.59 12.52 -21.58
C ILE A 539 -1.76 13.24 -22.27
N MET A 540 -1.60 14.54 -22.53
CA MET A 540 -2.58 15.36 -23.25
C MET A 540 -2.87 14.84 -24.65
N SER A 541 -1.94 14.13 -25.28
CA SER A 541 -2.15 13.52 -26.62
C SER A 541 -2.99 12.25 -26.59
N GLY A 542 -3.34 11.73 -25.40
CA GLY A 542 -4.12 10.51 -25.26
C GLY A 542 -3.38 9.26 -25.74
N ASN A 543 -2.04 9.26 -25.72
CA ASN A 543 -1.22 8.12 -26.12
C ASN A 543 -0.59 7.44 -24.88
N PRO A 544 -1.27 6.46 -24.27
CA PRO A 544 -0.82 5.86 -23.02
C PRO A 544 0.52 5.13 -23.16
N GLY A 545 0.86 4.60 -24.35
CA GLY A 545 2.15 3.96 -24.59
C GLY A 545 3.32 4.94 -24.52
N GLN A 546 3.18 6.11 -25.14
CA GLN A 546 4.18 7.17 -25.07
C GLN A 546 4.33 7.73 -23.65
N VAL A 547 3.25 7.79 -22.87
CA VAL A 547 3.32 8.23 -21.47
C VAL A 547 4.16 7.27 -20.63
N ILE A 548 3.93 5.96 -20.77
CA ILE A 548 4.72 4.95 -20.05
C ILE A 548 6.18 4.98 -20.50
N GLU A 549 6.45 5.11 -21.81
CA GLU A 549 7.81 5.23 -22.35
C GLU A 549 8.52 6.51 -21.84
N ALA A 550 7.82 7.64 -21.86
CA ALA A 550 8.34 8.91 -21.38
C ALA A 550 8.62 8.84 -19.87
N MET A 551 7.67 8.37 -19.05
CA MET A 551 7.90 8.19 -17.61
C MET A 551 9.04 7.21 -17.31
N PHE A 552 9.13 6.10 -18.05
CA PHE A 552 10.20 5.13 -17.87
C PHE A 552 11.58 5.72 -18.21
N SER A 553 11.68 6.47 -19.31
CA SER A 553 12.92 7.09 -19.78
C SER A 553 13.34 8.28 -18.90
N ILE A 554 12.39 9.16 -18.58
CA ILE A 554 12.64 10.48 -17.98
C ILE A 554 12.70 10.41 -16.47
N CYS A 555 11.72 9.76 -15.84
CA CYS A 555 11.68 9.65 -14.38
C CYS A 555 12.70 8.62 -13.87
N GLY A 556 13.42 7.93 -14.77
CA GLY A 556 14.37 6.91 -14.39
C GLY A 556 13.69 5.62 -13.94
N GLY A 557 12.65 5.17 -14.63
CA GLY A 557 12.13 3.81 -14.43
C GLY A 557 13.21 2.74 -14.64
N SER A 558 14.25 3.04 -15.42
CA SER A 558 15.47 2.23 -15.59
C SER A 558 16.62 2.60 -14.63
N SER A 559 16.49 3.69 -13.86
CA SER A 559 17.56 4.19 -12.98
C SER A 559 17.79 3.33 -11.74
N GLY A 560 16.88 2.39 -11.46
CA GLY A 560 16.87 1.59 -10.23
C GLY A 560 16.27 2.31 -9.03
N ALA A 561 15.79 3.56 -9.18
CA ALA A 561 15.10 4.28 -8.13
C ALA A 561 13.68 3.71 -7.90
N ALA A 562 13.36 3.43 -6.64
CA ALA A 562 12.10 2.77 -6.26
C ALA A 562 10.86 3.56 -6.66
N LEU A 563 10.83 4.87 -6.39
CA LEU A 563 9.63 5.70 -6.57
C LEU A 563 9.22 5.81 -8.05
N PRO A 564 10.11 6.21 -8.99
CA PRO A 564 9.75 6.29 -10.40
C PRO A 564 9.37 4.96 -11.03
N ALA A 565 10.07 3.88 -10.68
CA ALA A 565 9.76 2.54 -11.17
C ALA A 565 8.35 2.13 -10.72
N THR A 566 8.06 2.27 -9.42
CA THR A 566 6.75 1.91 -8.83
C THR A 566 5.63 2.73 -9.45
N MET A 567 5.81 4.03 -9.67
CA MET A 567 4.80 4.86 -10.34
C MET A 567 4.53 4.40 -11.76
N THR A 568 5.58 4.15 -12.53
CA THR A 568 5.47 3.73 -13.93
C THR A 568 4.71 2.40 -14.01
N SER A 569 5.01 1.47 -13.11
CA SER A 569 4.28 0.20 -13.00
C SER A 569 2.82 0.38 -12.60
N LEU A 570 2.53 1.19 -11.57
CA LEU A 570 1.15 1.44 -11.13
C LEU A 570 0.33 2.14 -12.21
N LEU A 571 0.89 3.13 -12.89
CA LEU A 571 0.22 3.81 -14.00
C LEU A 571 0.00 2.84 -15.17
N CYS A 572 0.99 2.02 -15.52
CA CYS A 572 0.83 0.99 -16.55
C CYS A 572 -0.31 0.03 -16.21
N ASN A 573 -0.39 -0.42 -14.95
CA ASN A 573 -1.47 -1.28 -14.48
C ASN A 573 -2.84 -0.60 -14.60
N LEU A 574 -2.96 0.65 -14.14
CA LEU A 574 -4.20 1.42 -14.28
C LEU A 574 -4.62 1.60 -15.75
N LEU A 575 -3.67 1.90 -16.64
CA LEU A 575 -3.95 2.10 -18.07
C LEU A 575 -4.34 0.80 -18.78
N VAL A 576 -3.78 -0.34 -18.39
CA VAL A 576 -4.19 -1.64 -18.92
C VAL A 576 -5.56 -2.07 -18.36
N ASP A 577 -5.80 -1.85 -17.07
CA ASP A 577 -7.09 -2.15 -16.43
C ASP A 577 -8.23 -1.30 -17.00
N ALA A 578 -7.93 -0.04 -17.34
CA ALA A 578 -8.83 0.86 -18.07
C ALA A 578 -9.04 0.47 -19.55
N GLY A 579 -8.25 -0.48 -20.08
CA GLY A 579 -8.29 -0.91 -21.48
C GLY A 579 -7.64 0.08 -22.45
N CYS A 580 -6.89 1.06 -21.95
CA CYS A 580 -6.19 2.07 -22.75
C CYS A 580 -4.92 1.49 -23.40
N ILE A 581 -4.25 0.58 -22.70
CA ILE A 581 -3.20 -0.27 -23.24
C ILE A 581 -3.77 -1.67 -23.38
N SER A 582 -3.80 -2.20 -24.60
CA SER A 582 -4.19 -3.59 -24.81
C SER A 582 -3.15 -4.51 -24.14
N PRO A 583 -3.56 -5.46 -23.28
CA PRO A 583 -2.66 -6.49 -22.79
C PRO A 583 -2.23 -7.32 -24.01
N GLN A 584 -1.06 -7.00 -24.54
CA GLN A 584 -0.65 -7.36 -25.89
C GLN A 584 -0.54 -8.90 -26.02
N LYS A 585 -1.55 -9.53 -26.62
CA LYS A 585 -1.65 -10.99 -26.76
C LYS A 585 -0.88 -11.53 -27.98
N ASP A 586 -0.38 -10.63 -28.83
CA ASP A 586 0.12 -10.95 -30.17
C ASP A 586 1.66 -11.00 -30.30
N TRP A 587 2.42 -10.85 -29.21
CA TRP A 587 3.87 -11.11 -29.26
C TRP A 587 4.11 -12.62 -29.35
N PRO A 588 4.63 -13.15 -30.47
CA PRO A 588 4.65 -14.59 -30.71
C PRO A 588 5.66 -15.39 -29.86
N SER A 589 6.41 -14.73 -28.97
CA SER A 589 7.58 -15.34 -28.31
C SER A 589 7.81 -15.00 -26.84
N SER A 590 7.14 -13.99 -26.27
CA SER A 590 7.29 -13.64 -24.86
C SER A 590 5.96 -13.84 -24.14
N ASN A 591 5.89 -14.86 -23.28
CA ASN A 591 4.74 -15.12 -22.41
C ASN A 591 4.55 -14.04 -21.33
N THR A 592 5.34 -12.97 -21.35
CA THR A 592 5.35 -11.93 -20.32
C THR A 592 4.51 -10.74 -20.75
N THR A 593 3.62 -10.30 -19.87
CA THR A 593 2.86 -9.07 -20.09
C THR A 593 3.71 -7.89 -19.70
N ILE A 594 3.55 -6.76 -20.38
CA ILE A 594 4.26 -5.51 -20.06
C ILE A 594 4.01 -5.07 -18.59
N GLN A 595 2.82 -5.36 -18.05
CA GLN A 595 2.47 -5.14 -16.65
C GLN A 595 3.41 -5.91 -15.72
N THR A 596 3.63 -7.20 -16.02
CA THR A 596 4.52 -8.08 -15.26
C THR A 596 5.93 -7.51 -15.25
N GLU A 597 6.48 -7.15 -16.42
CA GLU A 597 7.84 -6.61 -16.52
C GLU A 597 8.03 -5.34 -15.68
N PHE A 598 7.11 -4.38 -15.75
CA PHE A 598 7.20 -3.17 -14.94
C PHE A 598 7.01 -3.44 -13.44
N LEU A 599 6.15 -4.39 -13.06
CA LEU A 599 5.99 -4.81 -11.66
C LEU A 599 7.28 -5.42 -11.10
N LEU A 600 7.93 -6.28 -11.89
CA LEU A 600 9.20 -6.91 -11.52
C LEU A 600 10.32 -5.87 -11.38
N LEU A 601 10.44 -4.94 -12.34
CA LEU A 601 11.40 -3.83 -12.28
C LEU A 601 11.15 -2.93 -11.06
N SER A 602 9.88 -2.67 -10.72
CA SER A 602 9.52 -1.89 -9.54
C SER A 602 9.92 -2.59 -8.25
N ALA A 603 9.65 -3.88 -8.14
CA ALA A 603 10.04 -4.67 -6.98
C ALA A 603 11.57 -4.69 -6.80
N GLU A 604 12.33 -4.86 -7.89
CA GLU A 604 13.79 -4.81 -7.87
C GLU A 604 14.32 -3.42 -7.45
N ALA A 605 13.75 -2.35 -8.00
CA ALA A 605 14.10 -0.98 -7.67
C ALA A 605 13.79 -0.64 -6.19
N ILE A 606 12.65 -1.12 -5.66
CA ILE A 606 12.30 -1.01 -4.23
C ILE A 606 13.35 -1.70 -3.38
N VAL A 607 13.64 -2.98 -3.64
CA VAL A 607 14.60 -3.74 -2.83
C VAL A 607 15.99 -3.10 -2.88
N SER A 608 16.44 -2.68 -4.06
CA SER A 608 17.73 -2.00 -4.25
C SER A 608 17.81 -0.68 -3.49
N SER A 609 16.82 0.21 -3.67
CA SER A 609 16.82 1.56 -3.06
C SER A 609 16.81 1.49 -1.53
N PHE A 610 15.93 0.66 -0.95
CA PHE A 610 15.86 0.48 0.50
C PHE A 610 17.09 -0.26 1.05
N SER A 611 17.75 -1.09 0.24
CA SER A 611 19.02 -1.70 0.64
C SER A 611 20.14 -0.68 0.76
N VAL A 612 20.21 0.31 -0.13
CA VAL A 612 21.19 1.41 -0.06
C VAL A 612 20.99 2.24 1.21
N GLN A 613 19.74 2.43 1.64
CA GLN A 613 19.39 3.15 2.87
C GLN A 613 19.55 2.31 4.15
N GLY A 614 19.96 1.05 4.07
CA GLY A 614 20.06 0.14 5.22
C GLY A 614 18.70 -0.33 5.77
N GLN A 615 17.59 -0.02 5.09
CA GLN A 615 16.23 -0.38 5.47
C GLN A 615 15.69 -1.57 4.65
N CYS A 616 16.52 -2.60 4.46
CA CYS A 616 16.20 -3.75 3.60
C CYS A 616 14.89 -4.46 4.00
N ASN A 617 14.54 -4.48 5.29
CA ASN A 617 13.31 -5.09 5.80
C ASN A 617 12.05 -4.40 5.24
N VAL A 618 12.07 -3.06 5.17
CA VAL A 618 10.96 -2.26 4.62
C VAL A 618 10.87 -2.48 3.12
N GLY A 619 12.01 -2.45 2.42
CA GLY A 619 12.07 -2.70 0.98
C GLY A 619 11.55 -4.07 0.57
N VAL A 620 11.99 -5.14 1.25
CA VAL A 620 11.54 -6.52 0.99
C VAL A 620 10.03 -6.63 1.22
N ARG A 621 9.51 -6.09 2.32
CA ARG A 621 8.07 -6.11 2.62
C ARG A 621 7.27 -5.36 1.56
N ALA A 622 7.68 -4.14 1.21
CA ALA A 622 7.02 -3.32 0.20
C ALA A 622 7.02 -3.97 -1.19
N ALA A 623 8.14 -4.62 -1.58
CA ALA A 623 8.22 -5.36 -2.84
C ALA A 623 7.31 -6.59 -2.85
N ILE A 624 7.24 -7.36 -1.76
CA ILE A 624 6.32 -8.49 -1.66
C ILE A 624 4.88 -8.01 -1.68
N ASP A 625 4.53 -6.96 -0.93
CA ASP A 625 3.19 -6.36 -0.91
C ASP A 625 2.76 -5.87 -2.30
N LEU A 626 3.69 -5.31 -3.09
CA LEU A 626 3.44 -4.90 -4.47
C LEU A 626 3.13 -6.11 -5.38
N LEU A 627 3.88 -7.19 -5.24
CA LEU A 627 3.81 -8.37 -6.13
C LEU A 627 2.71 -9.36 -5.75
N LEU A 628 2.40 -9.50 -4.46
CA LEU A 628 1.51 -10.54 -3.93
C LEU A 628 0.11 -10.55 -4.56
N PRO A 629 -0.57 -9.39 -4.78
CA PRO A 629 -1.87 -9.36 -5.43
C PRO A 629 -1.86 -9.95 -6.85
N TYR A 630 -0.73 -9.81 -7.56
CA TYR A 630 -0.55 -10.29 -8.93
C TYR A 630 -0.04 -11.74 -8.98
N SER A 631 0.46 -12.27 -7.86
CA SER A 631 0.82 -13.68 -7.70
C SER A 631 -0.38 -14.60 -7.54
N LEU A 632 -1.59 -14.07 -7.33
CA LEU A 632 -2.75 -14.91 -7.01
C LEU A 632 -3.12 -15.88 -8.16
N PRO A 633 -3.51 -17.13 -7.84
CA PRO A 633 -4.06 -18.10 -8.77
C PRO A 633 -5.08 -17.51 -9.73
N LYS A 634 -4.78 -17.51 -11.03
CA LYS A 634 -5.84 -17.42 -12.02
C LYS A 634 -6.33 -18.85 -12.26
N ARG A 635 -7.61 -19.12 -11.97
CA ARG A 635 -8.24 -20.37 -12.40
C ARG A 635 -8.11 -20.41 -13.91
N ALA A 636 -7.42 -21.41 -14.45
CA ALA A 636 -7.29 -21.58 -15.89
C ALA A 636 -8.69 -21.50 -16.51
N GLU A 637 -8.93 -20.44 -17.28
CA GLU A 637 -10.20 -20.30 -17.98
C GLU A 637 -10.34 -21.54 -18.88
N LEU A 638 -11.44 -22.26 -18.70
CA LEU A 638 -11.73 -23.45 -19.51
C LEU A 638 -11.75 -23.01 -20.97
N SER A 639 -10.64 -23.24 -21.69
CA SER A 639 -10.57 -22.94 -23.11
C SER A 639 -11.74 -23.64 -23.78
N PRO A 640 -12.63 -22.90 -24.47
CA PRO A 640 -13.84 -23.48 -25.07
C PRO A 640 -13.55 -24.46 -26.22
N ALA A 641 -12.29 -24.57 -26.64
CA ALA A 641 -11.86 -25.44 -27.72
C ALA A 641 -10.98 -26.60 -27.21
N GLY A 642 -11.54 -27.81 -27.17
CA GLY A 642 -10.75 -29.04 -27.23
C GLY A 642 -10.84 -29.95 -26.01
N LYS A 643 -11.84 -30.84 -26.06
CA LYS A 643 -12.01 -32.00 -25.19
C LYS A 643 -10.73 -32.84 -25.05
N ASN A 644 -10.48 -33.28 -23.82
CA ASN A 644 -9.66 -34.44 -23.40
C ASN A 644 -8.20 -34.16 -22.97
N SER A 645 -8.01 -33.67 -21.75
CA SER A 645 -7.08 -34.26 -20.74
C SER A 645 -6.61 -33.30 -19.65
N ALA A 646 -6.90 -32.00 -19.71
CA ALA A 646 -6.57 -31.09 -18.62
C ALA A 646 -7.52 -31.36 -17.43
N THR A 647 -7.00 -31.96 -16.36
CA THR A 647 -7.71 -32.10 -15.08
C THR A 647 -8.27 -30.73 -14.67
N SER A 648 -9.59 -30.60 -14.63
CA SER A 648 -10.27 -29.34 -14.28
C SER A 648 -9.84 -28.91 -12.89
N GLY A 649 -9.06 -27.84 -12.80
CA GLY A 649 -8.63 -27.27 -11.52
C GLY A 649 -7.14 -26.94 -11.40
N ASP A 650 -6.35 -26.99 -12.48
CA ASP A 650 -4.95 -26.54 -12.38
C ASP A 650 -4.90 -25.03 -12.17
N ILE A 651 -4.48 -24.66 -10.96
CA ILE A 651 -4.20 -23.29 -10.55
C ILE A 651 -2.86 -22.91 -11.19
N VAL A 652 -2.89 -21.94 -12.10
CA VAL A 652 -1.68 -21.43 -12.74
C VAL A 652 -1.30 -20.11 -12.07
N TYR A 653 -0.15 -20.13 -11.39
CA TYR A 653 0.53 -18.94 -10.91
C TYR A 653 1.25 -18.28 -12.06
N GLU A 654 1.39 -16.95 -12.00
CA GLU A 654 2.35 -16.27 -12.86
C GLU A 654 3.77 -16.60 -12.37
N PRO A 655 4.52 -17.44 -13.09
CA PRO A 655 5.72 -18.09 -12.55
C PRO A 655 6.84 -17.08 -12.25
N GLN A 656 6.88 -15.97 -12.99
CA GLN A 656 7.91 -14.94 -12.82
C GLN A 656 7.67 -14.10 -11.56
N ILE A 657 6.43 -13.73 -11.27
CA ILE A 657 6.08 -13.00 -10.05
C ILE A 657 6.37 -13.88 -8.83
N ALA A 658 5.96 -15.14 -8.86
CA ALA A 658 6.26 -16.09 -7.80
C ALA A 658 7.77 -16.30 -7.61
N ALA A 659 8.53 -16.40 -8.70
CA ALA A 659 9.99 -16.51 -8.65
C ALA A 659 10.65 -15.25 -8.10
N MET A 660 10.18 -14.06 -8.45
CA MET A 660 10.71 -12.80 -7.91
C MET A 660 10.41 -12.66 -6.41
N ILE A 661 9.18 -12.97 -5.96
CA ILE A 661 8.86 -13.00 -4.52
C ILE A 661 9.81 -13.97 -3.79
N ALA A 662 10.00 -15.17 -4.34
CA ALA A 662 10.90 -16.17 -3.78
C ALA A 662 12.35 -15.68 -3.73
N GLN A 663 12.83 -15.01 -4.78
CA GLN A 663 14.16 -14.43 -4.85
C GLN A 663 14.34 -13.31 -3.82
N VAL A 664 13.40 -12.38 -3.74
CA VAL A 664 13.41 -11.25 -2.79
C VAL A 664 13.41 -11.75 -1.34
N LEU A 665 12.60 -12.77 -1.02
CA LEU A 665 12.62 -13.44 0.28
C LEU A 665 13.98 -14.10 0.57
N SER A 666 14.53 -14.81 -0.42
CA SER A 666 15.77 -15.59 -0.25
C SER A 666 17.01 -14.71 -0.05
N HIS A 667 17.00 -13.49 -0.58
CA HIS A 667 18.10 -12.53 -0.37
C HIS A 667 18.07 -11.84 1.00
N ARG A 668 17.00 -12.01 1.78
CA ARG A 668 16.88 -11.42 3.12
C ARG A 668 17.08 -12.46 4.21
N LEU A 669 18.11 -12.26 5.01
CA LEU A 669 18.27 -12.95 6.30
C LEU A 669 17.58 -12.09 7.38
N PRO A 670 16.41 -12.49 7.92
CA PRO A 670 15.72 -11.69 8.90
C PRO A 670 16.57 -11.55 10.18
N ALA A 671 16.72 -10.31 10.64
CA ALA A 671 17.53 -9.98 11.81
C ALA A 671 16.81 -10.38 13.12
N THR A 672 15.49 -10.31 13.11
CA THR A 672 14.65 -10.57 14.29
C THR A 672 13.62 -11.67 14.03
N ASP A 673 13.11 -12.27 15.11
CA ASP A 673 12.03 -13.25 15.01
C ASP A 673 10.72 -12.60 14.54
N ALA A 674 10.47 -11.35 14.93
CA ALA A 674 9.29 -10.60 14.50
C ALA A 674 9.29 -10.39 12.99
N GLU A 675 10.42 -9.92 12.43
CA GLU A 675 10.58 -9.74 10.99
C GLU A 675 10.33 -11.05 10.21
N ALA A 676 10.91 -12.16 10.69
CA ALA A 676 10.73 -13.46 10.06
C ALA A 676 9.26 -13.92 10.11
N ARG A 677 8.55 -13.72 11.23
CA ARG A 677 7.12 -14.05 11.35
C ARG A 677 6.27 -13.19 10.43
N ASP A 678 6.53 -11.88 10.38
CA ASP A 678 5.79 -10.95 9.53
C ASP A 678 5.93 -11.35 8.04
N LEU A 679 7.13 -11.73 7.58
CA LEU A 679 7.37 -12.18 6.22
C LEU A 679 6.65 -13.51 5.90
N LEU A 680 6.68 -14.47 6.83
CA LEU A 680 5.93 -15.73 6.68
C LEU A 680 4.41 -15.49 6.61
N GLN A 681 3.89 -14.61 7.47
CA GLN A 681 2.47 -14.27 7.51
C GLN A 681 2.03 -13.56 6.22
N LEU A 682 2.87 -12.68 5.68
CA LEU A 682 2.60 -12.00 4.42
C LEU A 682 2.44 -12.98 3.25
N CYS A 683 3.27 -14.02 3.20
CA CYS A 683 3.24 -15.02 2.14
C CYS A 683 2.25 -16.17 2.37
N GLU A 684 1.67 -16.28 3.57
CA GLU A 684 0.81 -17.40 3.97
C GLU A 684 -0.35 -17.64 2.99
N GLY A 685 -0.98 -16.58 2.50
CA GLY A 685 -2.07 -16.69 1.52
C GLY A 685 -1.64 -17.36 0.22
N ALA A 686 -0.49 -16.96 -0.33
CA ALA A 686 0.05 -17.53 -1.56
C ALA A 686 0.55 -18.98 -1.37
N VAL A 687 1.14 -19.28 -0.21
CA VAL A 687 1.57 -20.64 0.16
C VAL A 687 0.36 -21.57 0.27
N ARG A 688 -0.70 -21.18 1.00
CA ARG A 688 -1.94 -21.97 1.14
C ARG A 688 -2.64 -22.23 -0.18
N LEU A 689 -2.52 -21.30 -1.13
CA LEU A 689 -3.06 -21.46 -2.47
C LEU A 689 -2.19 -22.37 -3.37
N GLY A 690 -1.03 -22.83 -2.90
CA GLY A 690 -0.17 -23.80 -3.58
C GLY A 690 1.02 -23.21 -4.36
N SER A 691 1.49 -21.99 -4.07
CA SER A 691 2.67 -21.43 -4.73
C SER A 691 3.96 -22.08 -4.24
N ILE A 692 4.54 -22.96 -5.06
CA ILE A 692 5.76 -23.72 -4.74
C ILE A 692 6.97 -22.81 -4.49
N PRO A 693 7.33 -21.87 -5.39
CA PRO A 693 8.56 -21.09 -5.22
C PRO A 693 8.52 -20.23 -3.95
N ILE A 694 7.35 -19.68 -3.62
CA ILE A 694 7.16 -18.85 -2.43
C ILE A 694 7.25 -19.71 -1.16
N ALA A 695 6.68 -20.93 -1.19
CA ALA A 695 6.78 -21.85 -0.07
C ALA A 695 8.24 -22.27 0.20
N ASP A 696 9.01 -22.59 -0.85
CA ASP A 696 10.42 -22.96 -0.74
C ASP A 696 11.28 -21.79 -0.18
N ALA A 697 10.95 -20.55 -0.54
CA ALA A 697 11.62 -19.37 0.02
C ALA A 697 11.24 -19.11 1.49
N CYS A 698 9.97 -19.29 1.85
CA CYS A 698 9.50 -19.21 3.24
C CYS A 698 10.14 -20.31 4.11
N GLU A 699 10.28 -21.51 3.57
CA GLU A 699 11.00 -22.63 4.18
C GLU A 699 12.47 -22.26 4.43
N SER A 700 13.15 -21.71 3.41
CA SER A 700 14.54 -21.25 3.51
C SER A 700 14.73 -20.14 4.56
N LEU A 701 13.75 -19.24 4.68
CA LEU A 701 13.73 -18.18 5.68
C LEU A 701 13.62 -18.75 7.11
N ALA A 702 12.71 -19.70 7.33
CA ALA A 702 12.59 -20.39 8.61
C ALA A 702 13.88 -21.16 8.95
N PHE A 703 14.47 -21.84 7.97
CA PHE A 703 15.74 -22.55 8.13
C PHE A 703 16.89 -21.60 8.51
N SER A 704 16.98 -20.44 7.87
CA SER A 704 18.01 -19.44 8.19
C SER A 704 17.93 -19.00 9.66
N ARG A 705 16.73 -18.72 10.17
CA ARG A 705 16.53 -18.38 11.60
C ARG A 705 16.89 -19.54 12.51
N ALA A 706 16.52 -20.78 12.15
CA ALA A 706 16.91 -21.96 12.92
C ALA A 706 18.44 -22.11 12.98
N SER A 707 19.12 -21.96 11.84
CA SER A 707 20.59 -22.03 11.74
C SER A 707 21.29 -20.95 12.59
N HIS A 708 20.75 -19.72 12.61
CA HIS A 708 21.24 -18.65 13.48
C HIS A 708 21.12 -19.00 14.98
N TYR A 709 20.05 -19.67 15.40
CA TYR A 709 19.93 -20.09 16.80
C TYR A 709 20.82 -21.27 17.14
N LYS A 710 21.00 -22.18 16.19
CA LYS A 710 21.94 -23.29 16.31
C LYS A 710 23.36 -22.81 16.57
N SER A 711 23.85 -21.85 15.76
CA SER A 711 25.20 -21.31 15.91
C SER A 711 25.42 -20.60 17.25
N ASN A 712 24.33 -20.10 17.86
CA ASN A 712 24.34 -19.48 19.17
C ASN A 712 24.03 -20.47 20.34
N GLY A 713 23.79 -21.75 20.06
CA GLY A 713 23.45 -22.76 21.07
C GLY A 713 22.05 -22.61 21.70
N ILE A 714 21.13 -21.87 21.07
CA ILE A 714 19.78 -21.62 21.58
C ILE A 714 18.79 -22.64 20.98
N TYR A 715 18.90 -23.89 21.40
CA TYR A 715 18.20 -25.02 20.79
C TYR A 715 16.66 -24.88 20.74
N PRO A 716 15.95 -24.35 21.76
CA PRO A 716 14.50 -24.19 21.66
C PRO A 716 14.00 -23.25 20.58
N ARG A 717 14.74 -22.18 20.30
CA ARG A 717 14.39 -21.29 19.19
C ARG A 717 14.74 -21.90 17.85
N GLU A 718 15.83 -22.68 17.76
CA GLU A 718 16.11 -23.52 16.58
C GLU A 718 14.93 -24.45 16.29
N VAL A 719 14.45 -25.19 17.31
CA VAL A 719 13.31 -26.10 17.21
C VAL A 719 12.04 -25.39 16.76
N TYR A 720 11.70 -24.25 17.36
CA TYR A 720 10.53 -23.45 16.94
C TYR A 720 10.57 -23.11 15.45
N TRP A 721 11.71 -22.60 14.96
CA TRP A 721 11.85 -22.20 13.56
C TRP A 721 11.87 -23.38 12.60
N LEU A 722 12.43 -24.52 13.00
CA LEU A 722 12.33 -25.77 12.22
C LEU A 722 10.87 -26.21 12.09
N LEU A 723 10.11 -26.20 13.18
CA LEU A 723 8.69 -26.56 13.16
C LEU A 723 7.86 -25.59 12.29
N ARG A 724 8.15 -24.28 12.33
CA ARG A 724 7.50 -23.31 11.42
C ARG A 724 7.86 -23.55 9.95
N GLY A 725 9.07 -24.00 9.64
CA GLY A 725 9.42 -24.41 8.27
C GLY A 725 8.62 -25.63 7.81
N MET A 726 8.45 -26.64 8.68
CA MET A 726 7.60 -27.80 8.40
C MET A 726 6.13 -27.42 8.20
N GLU A 727 5.62 -26.47 9.00
CA GLU A 727 4.26 -25.92 8.85
C GLU A 727 4.05 -25.34 7.46
N VAL A 728 4.94 -24.44 7.04
CA VAL A 728 4.91 -23.83 5.70
C VAL A 728 4.87 -24.95 4.65
N GLN A 729 5.78 -25.91 4.71
CA GLN A 729 5.87 -27.02 3.77
C GLN A 729 4.60 -27.89 3.71
N SER A 730 3.92 -28.06 4.84
CA SER A 730 2.70 -28.86 4.95
C SER A 730 1.46 -28.15 4.39
N SER A 731 1.45 -26.82 4.44
CA SER A 731 0.29 -25.98 4.10
C SER A 731 0.05 -25.85 2.58
N TRP A 732 1.07 -26.02 1.73
CA TRP A 732 0.93 -25.80 0.28
C TRP A 732 0.68 -27.05 -0.57
N LEU A 733 0.78 -28.26 0.00
CA LEU A 733 0.52 -29.49 -0.74
C LEU A 733 -0.94 -29.93 -0.58
N PRO A 734 -1.77 -29.90 -1.66
CA PRO A 734 -3.06 -30.58 -1.67
C PRO A 734 -2.90 -32.04 -1.25
N SER A 735 -3.85 -32.57 -0.49
CA SER A 735 -3.85 -33.96 0.02
C SER A 735 -3.50 -35.00 -1.06
N ASP A 736 -3.88 -34.76 -2.31
CA ASP A 736 -3.63 -35.64 -3.44
C ASP A 736 -2.21 -35.51 -4.04
N ARG A 737 -1.60 -34.31 -3.97
CA ARG A 737 -0.22 -34.05 -4.43
C ARG A 737 0.83 -34.27 -3.35
N ARG A 738 0.44 -34.31 -2.06
CA ARG A 738 1.30 -34.66 -0.90
C ARG A 738 2.06 -35.98 -1.08
N ARG A 739 1.56 -36.92 -1.87
CA ARG A 739 2.15 -38.25 -2.07
C ARG A 739 3.26 -38.31 -3.13
N ARG A 740 3.33 -37.38 -4.08
CA ARG A 740 4.25 -37.52 -5.25
C ARG A 740 5.37 -36.49 -5.29
N LEU A 741 5.11 -35.23 -4.94
CA LEU A 741 6.08 -34.13 -5.08
C LEU A 741 6.75 -33.73 -3.76
N GLY A 742 6.09 -33.97 -2.62
CA GLY A 742 6.62 -33.54 -1.31
C GLY A 742 7.82 -34.34 -0.79
N PHE A 743 8.16 -35.51 -1.35
CA PHE A 743 9.18 -36.38 -0.76
C PHE A 743 10.62 -35.87 -0.87
N ALA A 744 10.95 -35.04 -1.88
CA ALA A 744 12.33 -34.60 -2.09
C ALA A 744 12.71 -33.40 -1.21
N SER A 745 11.84 -32.40 -1.08
CA SER A 745 12.05 -31.24 -0.21
C SER A 745 11.91 -31.57 1.28
N ARG A 746 11.00 -32.49 1.65
CA ARG A 746 10.81 -32.98 3.03
C ARG A 746 12.09 -33.50 3.69
N ARG A 747 12.94 -34.20 2.93
CA ARG A 747 14.16 -34.82 3.46
C ARG A 747 15.12 -33.85 4.14
N HIS A 748 15.15 -32.59 3.73
CA HIS A 748 16.08 -31.63 4.32
C HIS A 748 15.64 -31.21 5.72
N PHE A 749 14.36 -30.85 5.88
CA PHE A 749 13.78 -30.52 7.19
C PHE A 749 13.69 -31.73 8.10
N ASP A 750 13.26 -32.89 7.59
CA ASP A 750 13.20 -34.12 8.38
C ASP A 750 14.58 -34.46 8.95
N SER A 751 15.65 -34.39 8.13
CA SER A 751 17.02 -34.62 8.58
C SER A 751 17.51 -33.58 9.61
N LEU A 752 17.05 -32.32 9.52
CA LEU A 752 17.43 -31.27 10.46
C LEU A 752 16.68 -31.37 11.79
N CYS A 753 15.39 -31.68 11.75
CA CYS A 753 14.60 -32.00 12.93
C CYS A 753 15.18 -33.21 13.65
N GLU A 754 15.55 -34.26 12.91
CA GLU A 754 16.25 -35.43 13.45
C GLU A 754 17.59 -35.02 14.10
N ARG A 755 18.47 -34.28 13.40
CA ARG A 755 19.75 -33.84 13.98
C ARG A 755 19.57 -32.97 15.21
N SER A 756 18.56 -32.11 15.23
CA SER A 756 18.29 -31.20 16.37
C SER A 756 17.74 -31.97 17.55
N ALA A 757 16.83 -32.94 17.31
CA ALA A 757 16.36 -33.87 18.31
C ALA A 757 17.53 -34.69 18.89
N ASN A 758 18.38 -35.26 18.03
CA ASN A 758 19.55 -36.02 18.44
C ASN A 758 20.54 -35.17 19.25
N ALA A 759 20.79 -33.92 18.86
CA ALA A 759 21.66 -33.01 19.61
C ALA A 759 21.08 -32.69 21.00
N LEU A 760 19.77 -32.47 21.10
CA LEU A 760 19.09 -32.25 22.37
C LEU A 760 19.17 -33.49 23.26
N ILE A 761 18.86 -34.67 22.72
CA ILE A 761 18.94 -35.96 23.42
C ILE A 761 20.37 -36.22 23.91
N SER A 762 21.37 -35.96 23.07
CA SER A 762 22.77 -36.14 23.43
C SER A 762 23.20 -35.20 24.57
N THR A 763 22.72 -33.95 24.54
CA THR A 763 22.95 -32.99 25.62
C THR A 763 22.31 -33.45 26.93
N LEU A 764 21.08 -33.98 26.88
CA LEU A 764 20.39 -34.55 28.05
C LEU A 764 21.10 -35.80 28.58
N SER A 765 21.57 -36.68 27.69
CA SER A 765 22.36 -37.86 28.03
C SER A 765 23.64 -37.48 28.78
N ILE A 766 24.38 -36.49 28.27
CA ILE A 766 25.58 -35.97 28.93
C ILE A 766 25.23 -35.38 30.30
N ALA A 767 24.17 -34.59 30.41
CA ALA A 767 23.72 -34.01 31.67
C ALA A 767 23.31 -35.09 32.70
N ALA A 768 22.56 -36.11 32.26
CA ALA A 768 22.15 -37.24 33.09
C ALA A 768 23.36 -38.04 33.60
N ILE A 769 24.34 -38.29 32.73
CA ILE A 769 25.61 -38.96 33.10
C ILE A 769 26.43 -38.08 34.07
N ALA A 770 26.51 -36.77 33.83
CA ALA A 770 27.22 -35.85 34.72
C ALA A 770 26.61 -35.84 36.13
N ASN A 771 25.27 -35.86 36.21
CA ASN A 771 24.52 -35.97 37.47
C ASN A 771 24.81 -37.27 38.21
N LEU A 772 24.97 -38.41 37.52
CA LEU A 772 25.42 -39.66 38.16
C LEU A 772 26.83 -39.57 38.72
N SER A 773 27.72 -38.84 38.05
CA SER A 773 29.14 -38.77 38.43
C SER A 773 29.43 -37.89 39.65
N ASN A 774 28.39 -37.32 40.30
CA ASN A 774 28.50 -36.30 41.36
C ASN A 774 29.31 -35.06 40.93
N ALA A 775 29.52 -34.84 39.62
CA ALA A 775 30.34 -33.74 39.11
C ALA A 775 29.64 -32.36 39.21
N GLY A 776 28.39 -32.33 39.67
CA GLY A 776 27.65 -31.11 39.99
C GLY A 776 27.36 -30.25 38.76
N VAL A 777 26.21 -30.46 38.11
CA VAL A 777 25.67 -29.44 37.21
C VAL A 777 25.35 -28.20 38.07
N THR A 778 25.77 -27.03 37.61
CA THR A 778 25.52 -25.80 38.38
C THR A 778 24.02 -25.50 38.40
N GLU A 779 23.45 -25.20 39.57
CA GLU A 779 22.02 -24.88 39.76
C GLU A 779 21.54 -23.77 38.81
N THR A 780 22.46 -22.90 38.37
CA THR A 780 22.26 -21.88 37.34
C THR A 780 21.96 -22.45 35.95
N GLN A 781 22.69 -23.46 35.51
CA GLN A 781 22.47 -24.10 34.19
C GLN A 781 21.14 -24.85 34.16
N GLU A 782 20.76 -25.55 35.23
CA GLU A 782 19.47 -26.25 35.31
C GLU A 782 18.30 -25.26 35.23
N LYS A 783 18.38 -24.12 35.93
CA LYS A 783 17.35 -23.07 35.89
C LYS A 783 17.22 -22.41 34.52
N GLU A 784 18.33 -22.17 33.83
CA GLU A 784 18.29 -21.61 32.46
C GLU A 784 17.72 -22.64 31.47
N MET A 785 18.17 -23.89 31.53
CA MET A 785 17.69 -24.96 30.66
C MET A 785 16.19 -25.22 30.88
N SER A 786 15.72 -25.25 32.13
CA SER A 786 14.30 -25.42 32.48
C SER A 786 13.41 -24.31 31.89
N LYS A 787 13.82 -23.04 31.99
CA LYS A 787 13.08 -21.91 31.38
C LYS A 787 12.97 -22.04 29.87
N VAL A 788 14.07 -22.44 29.24
CA VAL A 788 14.23 -22.50 27.78
C VAL A 788 13.46 -23.71 27.21
N LEU A 789 13.47 -24.84 27.90
CA LEU A 789 12.65 -26.00 27.58
C LEU A 789 11.15 -25.74 27.75
N LYS A 790 10.75 -24.96 28.75
CA LYS A 790 9.33 -24.64 28.96
C LYS A 790 8.76 -23.89 27.77
N VAL A 791 9.54 -22.95 27.22
CA VAL A 791 9.18 -22.23 25.99
C VAL A 791 9.08 -23.17 24.78
N ALA A 792 9.97 -24.17 24.66
CA ALA A 792 9.87 -25.18 23.59
C ALA A 792 8.59 -26.02 23.70
N ALA A 793 8.18 -26.43 24.91
CA ALA A 793 6.92 -27.15 25.08
C ALA A 793 5.70 -26.28 24.81
N ASP A 794 5.66 -25.04 25.31
CA ASP A 794 4.54 -24.13 25.05
C ASP A 794 4.36 -23.92 23.53
N VAL A 795 5.47 -23.85 22.79
CA VAL A 795 5.51 -23.81 21.32
C VAL A 795 4.98 -25.11 20.70
N LEU A 796 5.51 -26.27 21.11
CA LEU A 796 5.10 -27.57 20.58
C LEU A 796 3.63 -27.84 20.86
N GLU A 797 3.15 -27.51 22.05
CA GLU A 797 1.76 -27.65 22.47
C GLU A 797 0.85 -26.71 21.68
N GLY A 798 1.25 -25.45 21.46
CA GLY A 798 0.52 -24.54 20.58
C GLY A 798 0.40 -25.09 19.14
N ILE A 799 1.46 -25.70 18.61
CA ILE A 799 1.45 -26.32 17.28
C ILE A 799 0.58 -27.59 17.27
N LEU A 800 0.55 -28.36 18.36
CA LEU A 800 -0.27 -29.58 18.47
C LEU A 800 -1.75 -29.30 18.74
N GLN A 801 -2.09 -28.12 19.26
CA GLN A 801 -3.48 -27.67 19.43
C GLN A 801 -4.07 -27.15 18.13
N ASP A 802 -3.25 -26.74 17.16
CA ASP A 802 -3.70 -26.43 15.82
C ASP A 802 -4.06 -27.73 15.09
N ASP A 803 -5.36 -27.94 14.83
CA ASP A 803 -5.89 -29.16 14.19
C ASP A 803 -5.23 -29.50 12.85
N ILE A 804 -4.77 -28.48 12.11
CA ILE A 804 -4.11 -28.65 10.82
C ILE A 804 -2.70 -29.18 11.06
N MET A 805 -1.97 -28.54 11.97
CA MET A 805 -0.60 -28.93 12.30
C MET A 805 -0.52 -30.25 13.07
N ALA A 806 -1.48 -30.54 13.94
CA ALA A 806 -1.60 -31.82 14.63
C ALA A 806 -1.75 -32.98 13.64
N GLN A 807 -2.53 -32.80 12.57
CA GLN A 807 -2.67 -33.80 11.51
C GLN A 807 -1.39 -33.98 10.70
N VAL A 808 -0.65 -32.89 10.47
CA VAL A 808 0.65 -32.93 9.79
C VAL A 808 1.65 -33.69 10.66
N LEU A 809 1.86 -33.25 11.90
CA LEU A 809 2.81 -33.85 12.85
C LEU A 809 2.49 -35.30 13.20
N LYS A 810 1.20 -35.71 13.21
CA LYS A 810 0.81 -37.12 13.40
C LYS A 810 1.41 -38.06 12.34
N GLY A 811 1.75 -37.54 11.16
CA GLY A 811 2.41 -38.31 10.10
C GLY A 811 3.94 -38.20 10.05
N HIS A 812 4.56 -37.30 10.83
CA HIS A 812 6.01 -37.06 10.80
C HIS A 812 6.70 -37.68 12.02
N VAL A 813 7.51 -38.70 11.78
CA VAL A 813 8.20 -39.45 12.83
C VAL A 813 9.25 -38.59 13.54
N GLU A 814 9.96 -37.78 12.78
CA GLU A 814 11.04 -36.89 13.22
C GLU A 814 10.51 -35.76 14.10
N ALA A 815 9.31 -35.25 13.80
CA ALA A 815 8.69 -34.22 14.62
C ALA A 815 8.12 -34.78 15.94
N ASN A 816 7.61 -36.03 15.92
CA ASN A 816 7.24 -36.74 17.14
C ASN A 816 8.47 -37.02 18.01
N LEU A 817 9.59 -37.43 17.41
CA LEU A 817 10.86 -37.59 18.11
C LEU A 817 11.27 -36.29 18.79
N LEU A 818 11.25 -35.17 18.06
CA LEU A 818 11.60 -33.87 18.62
C LEU A 818 10.68 -33.46 19.77
N LYS A 819 9.37 -33.74 19.64
CA LYS A 819 8.39 -33.52 20.71
C LYS A 819 8.77 -34.29 21.98
N TYR A 820 8.95 -35.61 21.86
CA TYR A 820 9.31 -36.44 23.01
C TYR A 820 10.66 -36.03 23.62
N SER A 821 11.64 -35.61 22.82
CA SER A 821 12.91 -35.10 23.35
C SER A 821 12.73 -33.85 24.23
N VAL A 822 11.81 -32.95 23.86
CA VAL A 822 11.46 -31.78 24.68
C VAL A 822 10.69 -32.18 25.94
N ASP A 823 9.74 -33.12 25.81
CA ASP A 823 8.95 -33.64 26.94
C ASP A 823 9.84 -34.33 27.98
N ILE A 824 10.79 -35.17 27.53
CA ILE A 824 11.83 -35.81 28.34
C ILE A 824 12.66 -34.77 29.09
N ALA A 825 13.14 -33.74 28.38
CA ALA A 825 13.95 -32.69 28.96
C ALA A 825 13.21 -31.91 30.07
N LEU A 826 11.92 -31.65 29.86
CA LEU A 826 11.08 -30.93 30.82
C LEU A 826 10.74 -31.75 32.04
N ALA A 827 10.36 -33.01 31.83
CA ALA A 827 10.10 -33.94 32.91
C ALA A 827 11.36 -34.13 33.77
N ASP A 828 12.54 -34.23 33.15
CA ASP A 828 13.82 -34.33 33.87
C ASP A 828 14.10 -33.05 34.68
N ALA A 829 13.92 -31.87 34.09
CA ALA A 829 14.09 -30.60 34.78
C ALA A 829 13.11 -30.39 35.96
N LYS A 830 11.94 -31.04 35.94
CA LYS A 830 10.96 -31.05 37.04
C LYS A 830 11.23 -32.17 38.07
N GLY A 831 12.14 -33.11 37.77
CA GLY A 831 12.37 -34.32 38.56
C GLY A 831 11.27 -35.38 38.43
N GLU A 832 10.44 -35.32 37.38
CA GLU A 832 9.33 -36.24 37.10
C GLU A 832 9.83 -37.52 36.41
N THR A 833 10.59 -38.35 37.12
CA THR A 833 11.29 -39.52 36.54
C THR A 833 10.39 -40.53 35.82
N VAL A 834 9.14 -40.69 36.27
CA VAL A 834 8.14 -41.60 35.64
C VAL A 834 7.72 -41.09 34.27
N GLN A 835 7.58 -39.77 34.11
CA GLN A 835 7.21 -39.17 32.83
C GLN A 835 8.37 -39.28 31.85
N VAL A 836 9.60 -38.96 32.30
CA VAL A 836 10.84 -39.16 31.54
C VAL A 836 10.93 -40.61 31.03
N ALA A 837 10.72 -41.58 31.92
CA ALA A 837 10.75 -42.99 31.58
C ALA A 837 9.70 -43.34 30.51
N THR A 838 8.46 -42.87 30.66
CA THR A 838 7.37 -43.13 29.72
C THR A 838 7.66 -42.57 28.33
N ASP A 839 8.18 -41.34 28.25
CA ASP A 839 8.50 -40.68 26.98
C ASP A 839 9.72 -41.33 26.29
N ILE A 840 10.73 -41.78 27.04
CA ILE A 840 11.83 -42.59 26.50
C ILE A 840 11.30 -43.87 25.86
N ILE A 841 10.37 -44.57 26.51
CA ILE A 841 9.78 -45.79 25.96
C ILE A 841 9.01 -45.47 24.68
N HIS A 842 8.24 -44.38 24.64
CA HIS A 842 7.54 -43.97 23.42
C HIS A 842 8.47 -43.62 22.25
N CYS A 843 9.68 -43.11 22.50
CA CYS A 843 10.71 -42.92 21.48
C CYS A 843 11.27 -44.24 20.94
N LEU A 844 11.54 -45.18 21.85
CA LEU A 844 12.23 -46.44 21.56
C LEU A 844 11.30 -47.54 21.02
N GLU A 845 10.00 -47.44 21.31
CA GLU A 845 8.98 -48.36 20.86
C GLU A 845 8.75 -48.18 19.35
N GLU A 846 9.05 -49.22 18.58
CA GLU A 846 8.76 -49.24 17.14
C GLU A 846 7.24 -49.17 16.94
N ARG A 847 6.75 -48.04 16.44
CA ARG A 847 5.35 -47.92 16.03
C ARG A 847 5.21 -48.38 14.59
N CYS A 848 4.43 -49.43 14.36
CA CYS A 848 3.86 -49.67 13.04
C CYS A 848 2.97 -48.47 12.71
N LEU A 849 3.36 -47.66 11.72
CA LEU A 849 2.42 -46.72 11.11
C LEU A 849 1.22 -47.52 10.59
N SER A 850 0.03 -46.94 10.59
CA SER A 850 -1.20 -47.61 10.13
C SER A 850 -0.97 -48.27 8.76
N GLU A 851 -1.74 -49.33 8.45
CA GLU A 851 -1.61 -50.09 7.19
C GLU A 851 -1.57 -49.19 5.93
N ASP A 852 -2.15 -47.99 6.00
CA ASP A 852 -2.15 -46.96 4.96
C ASP A 852 -0.76 -46.37 4.62
N TYR A 853 0.23 -46.49 5.50
CA TYR A 853 1.58 -45.92 5.34
C TYR A 853 2.69 -46.93 5.03
N GLY A 854 2.36 -48.23 4.92
CA GLY A 854 3.13 -49.20 4.14
C GLY A 854 4.57 -49.50 4.58
N GLY A 855 4.92 -49.40 5.87
CA GLY A 855 6.24 -49.83 6.35
C GLY A 855 6.47 -49.63 7.84
N VAL A 856 7.29 -50.52 8.43
CA VAL A 856 7.89 -50.34 9.75
C VAL A 856 8.91 -49.21 9.62
N VAL A 857 8.62 -48.05 10.19
CA VAL A 857 9.57 -46.94 10.21
C VAL A 857 10.34 -47.01 11.53
N SER A 858 11.63 -47.33 11.46
CA SER A 858 12.55 -47.15 12.58
C SER A 858 12.56 -45.66 12.91
N THR A 859 12.09 -45.30 14.11
CA THR A 859 11.82 -43.91 14.53
C THR A 859 13.05 -43.08 14.87
N LEU A 860 14.24 -43.69 14.78
CA LEU A 860 15.53 -43.08 15.03
C LEU A 860 16.49 -43.60 13.94
N ALA A 861 16.98 -42.73 13.05
CA ALA A 861 17.90 -43.17 12.00
C ALA A 861 19.37 -43.20 12.49
N ASP A 862 19.67 -42.51 13.60
CA ASP A 862 20.99 -42.49 14.23
C ASP A 862 21.11 -43.50 15.39
N PRO A 863 21.99 -44.52 15.29
CA PRO A 863 22.33 -45.43 16.40
C PRO A 863 22.72 -44.71 17.69
N GLN A 864 23.31 -43.52 17.60
CA GLN A 864 23.73 -42.73 18.76
C GLN A 864 22.55 -42.31 19.63
N ALA A 865 21.41 -41.95 19.03
CA ALA A 865 20.23 -41.52 19.77
C ALA A 865 19.64 -42.64 20.63
N TYR A 866 19.66 -43.89 20.14
CA TYR A 866 19.31 -45.07 20.93
C TYR A 866 20.24 -45.21 22.14
N GLN A 867 21.55 -45.08 21.91
CA GLN A 867 22.53 -45.16 22.97
C GLN A 867 22.31 -44.08 24.05
N ASP A 868 22.02 -42.85 23.63
CA ASP A 868 21.75 -41.73 24.53
C ASP A 868 20.46 -41.92 25.35
N PHE A 869 19.38 -42.44 24.77
CA PHE A 869 18.18 -42.80 25.54
C PHE A 869 18.45 -43.91 26.56
N LEU A 870 19.27 -44.91 26.19
CA LEU A 870 19.68 -45.97 27.12
C LEU A 870 20.56 -45.43 28.26
N HIS A 871 21.42 -44.45 27.97
CA HIS A 871 22.21 -43.75 28.99
C HIS A 871 21.33 -43.00 30.00
N ILE A 872 20.31 -42.27 29.52
CA ILE A 872 19.35 -41.57 30.39
C ILE A 872 18.56 -42.58 31.23
N ALA A 873 18.04 -43.65 30.61
CA ALA A 873 17.30 -44.70 31.31
C ALA A 873 18.17 -45.41 32.38
N PHE A 874 19.42 -45.68 32.06
CA PHE A 874 20.39 -46.21 33.01
C PHE A 874 20.61 -45.27 34.19
N ALA A 875 20.74 -43.96 33.93
CA ALA A 875 20.90 -42.97 34.99
C ALA A 875 19.71 -42.93 35.96
N ILE A 876 18.48 -42.99 35.43
CA ILE A 876 17.27 -43.05 36.25
C ILE A 876 17.31 -44.27 37.18
N LEU A 877 17.60 -45.45 36.62
CA LEU A 877 17.60 -46.72 37.38
C LEU A 877 18.71 -46.80 38.43
N VAL A 878 19.89 -46.23 38.15
CA VAL A 878 20.99 -46.13 39.12
C VAL A 878 20.61 -45.20 40.27
N LYS A 879 20.04 -44.03 39.97
CA LYS A 879 19.55 -43.08 40.98
C LYS A 879 18.46 -43.72 41.86
N GLU A 880 17.57 -44.51 41.29
CA GLU A 880 16.58 -45.29 42.05
C GLU A 880 17.24 -46.37 42.93
N ASP A 881 18.27 -47.07 42.43
CA ASP A 881 19.03 -48.05 43.23
C ASP A 881 19.65 -47.33 44.45
N ASP A 882 20.26 -46.16 44.23
CA ASP A 882 20.86 -45.34 45.28
C ASP A 882 19.86 -44.87 46.34
N VAL A 883 18.67 -44.41 45.93
CA VAL A 883 17.60 -44.01 46.85
C VAL A 883 17.04 -45.21 47.62
N SER A 884 17.02 -46.39 47.00
CA SER A 884 16.53 -47.63 47.62
C SER A 884 17.57 -48.35 48.47
N LYS A 885 18.82 -47.88 48.54
CA LYS A 885 19.88 -48.51 49.33
C LYS A 885 19.43 -48.68 50.79
N GLY A 886 19.24 -49.93 51.20
CA GLY A 886 18.82 -50.31 52.55
C GLY A 886 17.34 -50.65 52.71
N LEU A 887 16.53 -50.50 51.66
CA LEU A 887 15.15 -50.99 51.61
C LEU A 887 15.09 -52.34 50.90
N PRO A 888 14.19 -53.26 51.31
CA PRO A 888 13.94 -54.48 50.55
C PRO A 888 13.49 -54.13 49.13
N MET A 889 13.93 -54.91 48.15
CA MET A 889 13.67 -54.68 46.71
C MET A 889 12.18 -54.50 46.38
N GLU A 890 11.31 -55.14 47.16
CA GLU A 890 9.84 -55.06 47.06
C GLU A 890 9.27 -53.66 47.34
N PHE A 891 10.03 -52.76 47.96
CA PHE A 891 9.59 -51.39 48.26
C PHE A 891 10.23 -50.35 47.33
N ALA A 892 11.16 -50.77 46.47
CA ALA A 892 11.79 -49.89 45.51
C ALA A 892 10.83 -49.64 44.33
N LYS A 893 10.38 -48.40 44.20
CA LYS A 893 9.60 -47.96 43.03
C LYS A 893 10.52 -47.92 41.81
N CYS A 894 10.05 -48.46 40.69
CA CYS A 894 10.70 -48.35 39.39
C CYS A 894 9.90 -47.36 38.54
N ALA A 895 10.57 -46.41 37.88
CA ALA A 895 9.94 -45.45 36.97
C ALA A 895 9.42 -46.10 35.68
N PHE A 896 10.03 -47.21 35.24
CA PHE A 896 9.67 -47.92 34.02
C PHE A 896 8.61 -48.99 34.30
N THR A 897 7.76 -49.31 33.31
CA THR A 897 6.83 -50.45 33.36
C THR A 897 7.54 -51.75 32.94
N VAL A 898 6.91 -52.91 33.18
CA VAL A 898 7.44 -54.21 32.69
C VAL A 898 7.66 -54.17 31.17
N HIS A 899 6.69 -53.62 30.43
CA HIS A 899 6.78 -53.42 28.98
C HIS A 899 7.95 -52.49 28.59
N GLY A 900 8.09 -51.37 29.30
CA GLY A 900 9.21 -50.44 29.09
C GLY A 900 10.57 -51.10 29.30
N MET A 901 10.71 -51.91 30.34
CA MET A 901 11.95 -52.66 30.61
C MET A 901 12.28 -53.66 29.50
N HIS A 902 11.29 -54.35 28.93
CA HIS A 902 11.51 -55.21 27.77
C HIS A 902 12.01 -54.44 26.54
N ILE A 903 11.45 -53.26 26.27
CA ILE A 903 11.89 -52.40 25.18
C ILE A 903 13.34 -51.96 25.40
N LEU A 904 13.69 -51.50 26.61
CA LEU A 904 15.07 -51.10 26.94
C LEU A 904 16.06 -52.24 26.73
N MET A 905 15.73 -53.46 27.17
CA MET A 905 16.57 -54.64 27.00
C MET A 905 16.71 -55.05 25.53
N ALA A 906 15.63 -54.97 24.74
CA ALA A 906 15.67 -55.24 23.31
C ALA A 906 16.57 -54.22 22.59
N ARG A 907 16.44 -52.92 22.91
CA ARG A 907 17.25 -51.86 22.31
C ARG A 907 18.70 -51.90 22.77
N LEU A 908 18.98 -52.26 24.01
CA LEU A 908 20.34 -52.52 24.47
C LEU A 908 20.99 -53.63 23.66
N THR A 909 20.27 -54.72 23.42
CA THR A 909 20.75 -55.84 22.58
C THR A 909 21.05 -55.38 21.16
N GLN A 910 20.19 -54.54 20.58
CA GLN A 910 20.39 -53.94 19.26
C GLN A 910 21.63 -53.05 19.21
N VAL A 911 21.82 -52.15 20.19
CA VAL A 911 23.01 -51.28 20.29
C VAL A 911 24.29 -52.10 20.47
N LEU A 912 24.26 -53.15 21.29
CA LEU A 912 25.39 -54.06 21.47
C LEU A 912 25.74 -54.82 20.19
N ALA A 913 24.75 -55.16 19.36
CA ALA A 913 24.98 -55.75 18.05
C ALA A 913 25.64 -54.74 17.09
N TRP A 914 25.20 -53.48 17.07
CA TRP A 914 25.81 -52.42 16.27
C TRP A 914 27.26 -52.11 16.67
N GLU A 915 27.56 -52.15 17.97
CA GLU A 915 28.90 -51.97 18.52
C GLU A 915 29.80 -53.21 18.32
N GLY A 916 29.28 -54.30 17.76
CA GLY A 916 30.04 -55.53 17.51
C GLY A 916 30.36 -56.33 18.78
N VAL A 917 29.62 -56.13 19.87
CA VAL A 917 29.79 -56.88 21.13
C VAL A 917 29.22 -58.29 21.02
N ILE A 918 28.19 -58.50 20.18
CA ILE A 918 27.40 -59.74 20.09
C ILE A 918 27.73 -60.58 18.83
N CYS A 919 28.64 -60.13 17.96
CA CYS A 919 28.92 -60.85 16.71
C CYS A 919 29.72 -62.16 16.93
N VAL A 920 29.17 -63.26 16.41
CA VAL A 920 29.72 -64.63 16.44
C VAL A 920 30.57 -64.96 15.19
N SER A 921 30.76 -64.01 14.26
CA SER A 921 31.53 -64.27 13.02
C SER A 921 33.00 -63.88 13.13
N ASP A 922 33.88 -64.74 12.61
CA ASP A 922 35.36 -64.72 12.59
C ASP A 922 36.07 -63.47 12.00
N GLU A 923 35.35 -62.37 11.71
CA GLU A 923 35.99 -61.13 11.25
C GLU A 923 36.47 -60.31 12.46
N SER A 924 37.78 -60.03 12.50
CA SER A 924 38.49 -59.43 13.63
C SER A 924 37.73 -58.26 14.27
N PRO A 925 37.15 -58.43 15.48
CA PRO A 925 36.32 -57.41 16.10
C PRO A 925 37.17 -56.19 16.46
N LYS A 926 36.64 -54.98 16.21
CA LYS A 926 37.18 -53.75 16.80
C LYS A 926 37.18 -53.96 18.31
N GLN A 927 38.37 -54.07 18.92
CA GLN A 927 38.49 -54.26 20.37
C GLN A 927 37.89 -53.05 21.10
N LEU A 928 36.66 -53.20 21.57
CA LEU A 928 36.06 -52.31 22.55
C LEU A 928 36.92 -52.33 23.82
N SER A 929 37.25 -51.14 24.33
CA SER A 929 37.95 -51.00 25.60
C SER A 929 37.20 -51.75 26.70
N ASP A 930 37.94 -52.39 27.61
CA ASP A 930 37.34 -53.15 28.72
C ASP A 930 36.41 -52.28 29.59
N ALA A 931 36.72 -50.99 29.74
CA ALA A 931 35.87 -50.02 30.43
C ALA A 931 34.47 -49.90 29.79
N ARG A 932 34.38 -49.93 28.46
CA ARG A 932 33.11 -49.82 27.72
C ARG A 932 32.29 -51.10 27.82
N LYS A 933 32.95 -52.26 27.82
CA LYS A 933 32.28 -53.55 28.08
C LYS A 933 31.71 -53.61 29.49
N GLU A 934 32.48 -53.18 30.48
CA GLU A 934 32.04 -53.13 31.87
C GLU A 934 30.87 -52.15 32.06
N TYR A 935 30.91 -51.01 31.36
CA TYR A 935 29.80 -50.06 31.37
C TYR A 935 28.49 -50.67 30.84
N PHE A 936 28.53 -51.35 29.70
CA PHE A 936 27.33 -52.03 29.17
C PHE A 936 26.87 -53.20 30.04
N ARG A 937 27.80 -53.90 30.71
CA ARG A 937 27.45 -54.92 31.70
C ARG A 937 26.72 -54.32 32.89
N ALA A 938 27.18 -53.19 33.41
CA ALA A 938 26.52 -52.45 34.48
C ALA A 938 25.12 -51.98 34.05
N MET A 939 24.98 -51.49 32.81
CA MET A 939 23.69 -51.09 32.24
C MET A 939 22.71 -52.26 32.16
N ARG A 940 23.14 -53.40 31.62
CA ARG A 940 22.31 -54.63 31.55
C ARG A 940 21.86 -55.08 32.95
N LEU A 941 22.77 -55.06 33.92
CA LEU A 941 22.46 -55.44 35.31
C LEU A 941 21.47 -54.48 35.96
N ALA A 942 21.61 -53.17 35.76
CA ALA A 942 20.64 -52.18 36.23
C ALA A 942 19.26 -52.40 35.60
N PHE A 943 19.20 -52.73 34.31
CA PHE A 943 17.95 -53.04 33.64
C PHE A 943 17.30 -54.33 34.17
N CYS A 944 18.06 -55.40 34.43
CA CYS A 944 17.52 -56.60 35.05
C CYS A 944 16.99 -56.34 36.47
N LYS A 945 17.70 -55.54 37.29
CA LYS A 945 17.20 -55.10 38.60
C LYS A 945 15.90 -54.30 38.47
N GLY A 946 15.84 -53.36 37.52
CA GLY A 946 14.63 -52.58 37.24
C GLY A 946 13.44 -53.47 36.87
N LEU A 947 13.64 -54.44 35.99
CA LEU A 947 12.62 -55.42 35.60
C LEU A 947 12.10 -56.20 36.82
N MET A 948 13.00 -56.70 37.67
CA MET A 948 12.60 -57.43 38.89
C MET A 948 11.80 -56.56 39.87
N ARG A 949 12.17 -55.28 40.04
CA ARG A 949 11.36 -54.33 40.83
C ARG A 949 9.96 -54.16 40.24
N THR A 950 9.83 -54.03 38.92
CA THR A 950 8.52 -53.87 38.27
C THR A 950 7.63 -55.10 38.43
N ILE A 951 8.18 -56.30 38.22
CA ILE A 951 7.45 -57.56 38.39
C ILE A 951 7.00 -57.73 39.85
N SER A 952 7.87 -57.39 40.80
CA SER A 952 7.57 -57.48 42.24
C SER A 952 6.46 -56.50 42.66
N ASN A 953 6.41 -55.32 42.04
CA ASN A 953 5.40 -54.30 42.29
C ASN A 953 4.03 -54.63 41.65
N GLU A 954 4.02 -55.35 40.51
CA GLU A 954 2.78 -55.77 39.85
C GLU A 954 2.14 -57.02 40.48
N GLN A 955 2.86 -57.77 41.32
CA GLN A 955 2.25 -58.88 42.04
C GLN A 955 1.16 -58.38 42.99
N PRO A 956 -0.12 -58.76 42.77
CA PRO A 956 -1.21 -58.28 43.59
C PRO A 956 -1.00 -58.75 45.03
N ALA A 957 -1.15 -57.83 45.99
CA ALA A 957 -0.99 -58.10 47.42
C ALA A 957 -1.86 -59.27 47.93
N SER A 958 -2.88 -59.68 47.16
CA SER A 958 -3.73 -60.85 47.44
C SER A 958 -3.05 -62.21 47.28
N MET A 959 -1.88 -62.30 46.62
CA MET A 959 -1.10 -63.56 46.54
C MET A 959 -0.08 -63.74 47.69
N LYS A 960 0.20 -62.71 48.50
CA LYS A 960 1.23 -62.78 49.56
C LYS A 960 0.81 -63.55 50.84
N PHE A 961 -0.35 -64.22 50.85
CA PHE A 961 -0.89 -64.92 52.03
C PHE A 961 -1.20 -66.40 51.80
N VAL A 962 -0.32 -67.17 51.16
CA VAL A 962 -0.36 -68.65 51.24
C VAL A 962 1.04 -69.23 51.39
N THR A 963 1.71 -68.97 52.50
CA THR A 963 2.89 -69.75 52.89
C THR A 963 2.46 -71.00 53.67
N LYS A 964 2.41 -72.14 52.99
CA LYS A 964 2.52 -73.46 53.63
C LYS A 964 3.76 -74.19 53.13
N LYS A 965 4.84 -73.94 53.85
CA LYS A 965 6.06 -74.74 54.07
C LYS A 965 6.20 -75.98 53.17
N LYS A 966 7.07 -75.90 52.16
CA LYS A 966 7.72 -77.07 51.57
C LYS A 966 9.19 -76.74 51.34
N GLU A 967 10.04 -77.39 52.12
CA GLU A 967 11.50 -77.37 51.98
C GLU A 967 11.88 -77.94 50.61
N GLY A 968 12.20 -77.07 49.67
CA GLY A 968 12.91 -77.37 48.43
C GLY A 968 13.72 -76.13 48.12
N GLY A 969 15.03 -76.27 47.89
CA GLY A 969 15.96 -75.15 47.72
C GLY A 969 15.45 -74.19 46.66
N GLU A 970 14.86 -73.09 47.11
CA GLU A 970 14.52 -71.97 46.25
C GLU A 970 15.84 -71.35 45.81
N MET A 971 16.05 -71.37 44.50
CA MET A 971 17.12 -70.62 43.84
C MET A 971 17.04 -69.19 44.37
N SER A 972 18.16 -68.67 44.86
CA SER A 972 18.16 -67.29 45.33
C SER A 972 17.81 -66.37 44.17
N LEU A 973 17.11 -65.27 44.44
CA LEU A 973 16.74 -64.29 43.41
C LEU A 973 17.98 -63.76 42.67
N GLU A 974 19.14 -63.81 43.32
CA GLU A 974 20.47 -63.52 42.75
C GLU A 974 20.93 -64.58 41.75
N GLU A 975 20.72 -65.88 42.02
CA GLU A 975 21.01 -66.98 41.08
C GLU A 975 20.07 -66.96 39.87
N GLU A 976 18.78 -66.65 40.06
CA GLU A 976 17.82 -66.50 38.93
C GLU A 976 18.19 -65.31 38.04
N MET A 977 18.62 -64.21 38.65
CA MET A 977 19.13 -63.03 37.94
C MET A 977 20.43 -63.35 37.18
N GLU A 978 21.35 -64.13 37.77
CA GLU A 978 22.57 -64.58 37.11
C GLU A 978 22.28 -65.51 35.91
N LEU A 979 21.21 -66.32 36.01
CA LEU A 979 20.74 -67.18 34.92
C LEU A 979 20.16 -66.37 33.74
N MET A 980 19.37 -65.33 34.01
CA MET A 980 18.85 -64.41 32.98
C MET A 980 19.92 -63.49 32.38
N LEU A 981 20.99 -63.22 33.13
CA LEU A 981 22.13 -62.41 32.70
C LEU A 981 23.18 -63.20 31.91
N SER A 982 23.03 -64.52 31.78
CA SER A 982 23.94 -65.37 30.99
C SER A 982 24.01 -64.88 29.53
N PRO A 983 25.20 -64.78 28.92
CA PRO A 983 25.36 -64.34 27.53
C PRO A 983 24.75 -65.27 26.47
N CYS A 984 24.21 -66.43 26.88
CA CYS A 984 23.87 -67.55 25.99
C CYS A 984 22.36 -67.86 25.89
N ILE A 985 21.47 -66.88 26.08
CA ILE A 985 20.04 -67.02 25.74
C ILE A 985 19.70 -66.06 24.61
#